data_AF-B5I7P9-F1
#
_entry.id   AF-B5I7P9-F1
#
_cell.length_a   1.000
_cell.length_b   1.000
_cell.length_c   1.000
_cell.angle_alpha   90.00
_cell.angle_beta   90.00
_cell.angle_gamma   90.00
#
_symmetry.space_group_name_H-M   'P 1'
#
loop_
_entity.id
_entity.type
_entity.pdbx_description
1 polymer ?
#
loop_
_entity_poly.entity_id
_entity_poly.type
_entity_poly.pdbx_seq_one_letter_code
_entity_poly.pdbx_strand_id
1 'polypeptide(L)'
;MTIFEQESMFSTGNAEPAQISRNAVPPVSALETAFPAGLVSAAAERESWRKEVHRPATHTHKWWAQRLGSVFRGILAAAVAESEQDAVECYSNALRLEDLVVCDPFAGSGTTLAEAAKLGAKVVGRDINPVATLVQRQALAQWDLARLESVYKQVEARVRRDIDELHRDKHGRTVLYYFWVALAQCPHCPPSSPPVELFSRYVFAQHAYPKKYPNSKAICPHCHAVEIVNVVEDKQIECGSCRQVSSLTGPVNRAVMTCQQGHETKVLDSLGDQPPKMRMYAKQVLSNDGTRLYEPIDEFDIALYEKAVRLLAEQAEHLVLPAGTLDDGYNTRQAIRWNYREWKHFFNARQLYSMGLLGSAIRDLDSSPEREALATLFSGVLEFNNLFCSFKGEGTGAVRHMFSNHVLKPERTPLEAHPWGTPVSSGSFSTLYKSRILRAWEYKQQPHDLVPVDGKPERAFNLSVPLSLQLGSAEDLQHQRSSAYVQCGSSASFDLPNNSVDLVITDPPFMDNVHYSELADFFHAWLRQIQPFDDYPTDVGTTRHTEEVQSADPGEFGHAIAAVWKECARILKPSGILAFTFHQARIAGWIELVKALETAGLVVTAVQPVKAEMSTSTIKSSAANPSNLDSIVVCRQADQVTSALPTTASAVRKRAVTALRECLDAGITVGYADVESVIRGSVLALHTLPDCTASLEELSIDAEREVFKAATELNVEPKKSSREAGRS
;
A
#
# COMPACT_ATOMS: atom_id res chain seq x y z
N MET A 1 23.70 3.31 -1.89
CA MET A 1 23.42 4.70 -2.24
C MET A 1 22.30 5.25 -1.39
N THR A 2 22.74 5.84 -0.28
CA THR A 2 22.00 6.91 0.42
C THR A 2 21.76 8.05 -0.55
N ILE A 3 20.79 8.93 -0.27
CA ILE A 3 20.55 10.12 -1.11
C ILE A 3 21.82 10.99 -1.17
N PHE A 4 22.63 10.99 -0.11
CA PHE A 4 23.95 11.62 -0.04
C PHE A 4 25.01 11.07 -1.02
N GLU A 5 24.93 9.79 -1.43
CA GLU A 5 25.83 9.26 -2.49
C GLU A 5 25.39 9.73 -3.91
N GLN A 6 24.21 10.36 -4.04
CA GLN A 6 23.74 10.99 -5.29
C GLN A 6 23.92 12.53 -5.30
N GLU A 7 24.40 13.13 -4.21
CA GLU A 7 24.55 14.59 -4.10
C GLU A 7 25.66 15.19 -4.98
N SER A 8 26.45 14.39 -5.70
CA SER A 8 27.48 14.93 -6.59
C SER A 8 26.97 15.43 -7.96
N MET A 9 25.66 15.61 -8.15
CA MET A 9 25.10 15.97 -9.48
C MET A 9 24.04 17.08 -9.52
N PHE A 10 23.74 17.79 -8.42
CA PHE A 10 22.80 18.91 -8.48
C PHE A 10 23.47 20.26 -8.16
N SER A 11 23.72 20.95 -9.27
CA SER A 11 24.09 22.35 -9.45
C SER A 11 23.64 23.31 -8.34
N THR A 12 24.64 23.91 -7.69
CA THR A 12 24.61 25.23 -7.06
C THR A 12 24.08 26.28 -8.04
N GLY A 13 22.88 26.85 -7.81
CA GLY A 13 22.43 27.94 -8.71
C GLY A 13 20.99 28.47 -8.62
N ASN A 14 20.18 28.16 -7.59
CA ASN A 14 18.86 28.79 -7.46
C ASN A 14 18.78 29.64 -6.18
N ALA A 15 18.20 30.83 -6.32
CA ALA A 15 17.79 31.67 -5.18
C ALA A 15 16.92 30.85 -4.22
N GLU A 16 16.98 31.14 -2.92
CA GLU A 16 16.11 30.48 -1.95
C GLU A 16 14.63 30.64 -2.38
N PRO A 17 13.82 29.56 -2.30
CA PRO A 17 12.40 29.65 -2.63
C PRO A 17 11.73 30.73 -1.80
N ALA A 18 10.83 31.50 -2.41
CA ALA A 18 10.09 32.52 -1.68
C ALA A 18 9.26 31.87 -0.56
N GLN A 19 9.24 32.46 0.64
CA GLN A 19 8.38 31.98 1.71
C GLN A 19 6.99 32.62 1.59
N ILE A 20 5.94 31.80 1.62
CA ILE A 20 4.54 32.22 1.56
C ILE A 20 3.88 31.72 2.85
N SER A 21 3.24 32.61 3.62
CA SER A 21 2.52 32.23 4.84
C SER A 21 1.02 32.42 4.66
N ARG A 22 0.24 31.42 5.10
CA ARG A 22 -1.23 31.42 5.04
C ARG A 22 -1.76 30.93 6.38
N ASN A 23 -2.57 31.77 7.03
CA ASN A 23 -3.03 31.53 8.41
C ASN A 23 -4.55 31.33 8.48
N ALA A 24 -5.24 31.34 7.33
CA ALA A 24 -6.68 31.11 7.23
C ALA A 24 -7.04 30.50 5.87
N VAL A 25 -8.17 29.80 5.83
CA VAL A 25 -8.82 29.36 4.60
C VAL A 25 -9.67 30.53 4.06
N PRO A 26 -9.50 30.96 2.80
CA PRO A 26 -10.28 32.06 2.23
C PRO A 26 -11.76 31.66 2.07
N PRO A 27 -12.70 32.64 2.02
CA PRO A 27 -14.13 32.36 1.80
C PRO A 27 -14.43 31.62 0.50
N VAL A 28 -13.62 31.85 -0.53
CA VAL A 28 -13.62 31.10 -1.79
C VAL A 28 -12.17 30.80 -2.15
N SER A 29 -11.84 29.52 -2.27
CA SER A 29 -10.47 29.09 -2.55
C SER A 29 -10.25 28.74 -4.02
N ALA A 30 -8.98 28.71 -4.44
CA ALA A 30 -8.57 28.19 -5.74
C ALA A 30 -8.95 26.70 -5.89
N LEU A 31 -8.92 25.92 -4.80
CA LEU A 31 -9.39 24.52 -4.83
C LEU A 31 -10.85 24.41 -5.29
N GLU A 32 -11.67 25.41 -4.98
CA GLU A 32 -13.08 25.45 -5.37
C GLU A 32 -13.32 26.03 -6.74
N THR A 33 -12.40 26.81 -7.31
CA THR A 33 -12.68 27.64 -8.49
C THR A 33 -11.70 27.44 -9.64
N ALA A 34 -10.42 27.26 -9.33
CA ALA A 34 -9.31 27.22 -10.28
C ALA A 34 -8.14 26.38 -9.73
N PHE A 35 -8.39 25.08 -9.55
CA PHE A 35 -7.39 24.12 -9.08
C PHE A 35 -6.38 23.86 -10.23
N PRO A 36 -5.06 23.96 -10.00
CA PRO A 36 -4.05 23.78 -11.06
C PRO A 36 -3.89 22.29 -11.42
N ALA A 37 -4.90 21.71 -12.07
CA ALA A 37 -5.06 20.27 -12.26
C ALA A 37 -3.93 19.66 -13.09
N GLY A 38 -3.53 20.35 -14.17
CA GLY A 38 -2.43 19.90 -15.04
C GLY A 38 -1.08 19.82 -14.32
N LEU A 39 -0.72 20.86 -13.57
CA LEU A 39 0.55 20.95 -12.83
C LEU A 39 0.64 19.84 -11.77
N VAL A 40 -0.39 19.73 -10.92
CA VAL A 40 -0.41 18.72 -9.85
C VAL A 40 -0.40 17.31 -10.44
N SER A 41 -1.16 17.09 -11.51
CA SER A 41 -1.22 15.79 -12.17
C SER A 41 0.09 15.37 -12.81
N ALA A 42 0.87 16.30 -13.38
CA ALA A 42 2.21 16.02 -13.90
C ALA A 42 3.17 15.58 -12.79
N ALA A 43 3.18 16.28 -11.66
CA ALA A 43 3.97 15.90 -10.49
C ALA A 43 3.57 14.52 -9.95
N ALA A 44 2.28 14.28 -9.85
CA ALA A 44 1.71 13.02 -9.40
C ALA A 44 2.05 11.84 -10.34
N GLU A 45 2.00 12.01 -11.66
CA GLU A 45 2.41 10.98 -12.62
C GLU A 45 3.85 10.55 -12.38
N ARG A 46 4.78 11.51 -12.22
CA ARG A 46 6.20 11.22 -11.90
C ARG A 46 6.35 10.53 -10.55
N GLU A 47 5.67 11.01 -9.51
CA GLU A 47 5.71 10.42 -8.17
C GLU A 47 5.27 8.95 -8.19
N SER A 48 4.20 8.65 -8.93
CA SER A 48 3.52 7.36 -8.92
C SER A 48 4.43 6.17 -9.23
N TRP A 49 5.48 6.38 -10.03
CA TRP A 49 6.43 5.35 -10.44
C TRP A 49 7.34 4.85 -9.31
N ARG A 50 7.69 5.72 -8.35
CA ARG A 50 8.67 5.46 -7.29
C ARG A 50 8.26 6.15 -5.98
N LYS A 51 7.04 5.87 -5.52
CA LYS A 51 6.45 6.50 -4.34
C LYS A 51 7.35 6.39 -3.09
N GLU A 52 8.04 5.26 -2.91
CA GLU A 52 8.95 5.00 -1.79
C GLU A 52 10.24 5.83 -1.81
N VAL A 53 10.54 6.45 -2.96
CA VAL A 53 11.67 7.37 -3.12
C VAL A 53 11.22 8.82 -2.93
N HIS A 54 10.01 9.16 -3.36
CA HIS A 54 9.48 10.53 -3.32
C HIS A 54 8.76 10.88 -2.02
N ARG A 55 8.18 9.89 -1.32
CA ARG A 55 7.54 10.02 0.00
C ARG A 55 7.98 8.92 0.96
N PRO A 56 9.28 8.79 1.30
CA PRO A 56 9.77 7.71 2.15
C PRO A 56 9.12 7.63 3.54
N ALA A 57 8.77 8.78 4.13
CA ALA A 57 8.16 8.86 5.47
C ALA A 57 6.87 8.04 5.60
N THR A 58 6.05 8.00 4.54
CA THR A 58 4.78 7.24 4.52
C THR A 58 4.95 5.84 3.91
N HIS A 59 6.17 5.46 3.51
CA HIS A 59 6.50 4.16 2.91
C HIS A 59 7.36 3.27 3.84
N THR A 60 7.33 3.53 5.14
CA THR A 60 8.03 2.71 6.15
C THR A 60 7.44 1.31 6.26
N HIS A 61 6.14 1.18 6.00
CA HIS A 61 5.37 -0.06 6.05
C HIS A 61 4.48 -0.23 4.80
N LYS A 62 3.97 -1.45 4.59
CA LYS A 62 2.94 -1.70 3.57
C LYS A 62 1.59 -1.21 4.06
N TRP A 63 0.98 -0.27 3.35
CA TRP A 63 -0.45 0.00 3.43
C TRP A 63 -1.02 -0.02 2.02
N TRP A 64 -2.30 -0.36 1.88
CA TRP A 64 -2.94 -0.55 0.57
C TRP A 64 -3.51 0.76 0.02
N ALA A 65 -4.09 1.58 0.90
CA ALA A 65 -4.62 2.91 0.57
C ALA A 65 -3.50 3.96 0.68
N GLN A 66 -2.61 4.01 -0.32
CA GLN A 66 -1.51 4.96 -0.34
C GLN A 66 -1.58 5.88 -1.56
N ARG A 67 -2.03 7.11 -1.30
CA ARG A 67 -2.11 8.19 -2.28
C ARG A 67 -0.80 8.98 -2.40
N LEU A 68 -0.74 9.79 -3.44
CA LEU A 68 0.44 10.55 -3.85
C LEU A 68 0.53 11.86 -3.07
N GLY A 69 1.68 12.12 -2.46
CA GLY A 69 1.92 13.32 -1.67
C GLY A 69 1.79 14.59 -2.53
N SER A 70 2.20 14.56 -3.80
CA SER A 70 2.05 15.70 -4.72
C SER A 70 0.58 16.13 -4.87
N VAL A 71 -0.37 15.19 -4.84
CA VAL A 71 -1.81 15.49 -4.89
C VAL A 71 -2.25 16.22 -3.63
N PHE A 72 -1.88 15.71 -2.45
CA PHE A 72 -2.28 16.28 -1.17
C PHE A 72 -1.60 17.63 -0.91
N ARG A 73 -0.34 17.82 -1.33
CA ARG A 73 0.30 19.15 -1.38
C ARG A 73 -0.47 20.11 -2.28
N GLY A 74 -0.92 19.64 -3.45
CA GLY A 74 -1.78 20.41 -4.37
C GLY A 74 -3.09 20.86 -3.73
N ILE A 75 -3.79 19.94 -3.06
CA ILE A 75 -5.03 20.23 -2.33
C ILE A 75 -4.78 21.28 -1.24
N LEU A 76 -3.75 21.08 -0.41
CA LEU A 76 -3.38 22.01 0.67
C LEU A 76 -3.05 23.40 0.13
N ALA A 77 -2.23 23.50 -0.91
CA ALA A 77 -1.85 24.78 -1.52
C ALA A 77 -3.05 25.51 -2.14
N ALA A 78 -3.90 24.79 -2.87
CA ALA A 78 -5.08 25.38 -3.50
C ALA A 78 -6.19 25.75 -2.50
N ALA A 79 -6.29 25.03 -1.37
CA ALA A 79 -7.30 25.31 -0.33
C ALA A 79 -7.06 26.66 0.37
N VAL A 80 -5.82 27.15 0.40
CA VAL A 80 -5.43 28.41 1.05
C VAL A 80 -5.10 29.54 0.07
N ALA A 81 -5.29 29.31 -1.24
CA ALA A 81 -5.03 30.27 -2.29
C ALA A 81 -6.34 30.89 -2.80
N GLU A 82 -6.29 32.13 -3.29
CA GLU A 82 -7.47 32.85 -3.81
C GLU A 82 -7.64 32.74 -5.34
N SER A 83 -6.59 32.33 -6.05
CA SER A 83 -6.58 32.19 -7.51
C SER A 83 -5.68 31.04 -7.97
N GLU A 84 -5.78 30.65 -9.24
CA GLU A 84 -4.90 29.62 -9.83
C GLU A 84 -3.42 29.99 -9.72
N GLN A 85 -3.06 31.23 -10.08
CA GLN A 85 -1.68 31.71 -10.01
C GLN A 85 -1.14 31.66 -8.56
N ASP A 86 -1.95 32.08 -7.59
CA ASP A 86 -1.61 31.98 -6.17
C ASP A 86 -1.45 30.51 -5.73
N ALA A 87 -2.31 29.60 -6.20
CA ALA A 87 -2.19 28.17 -5.91
C ALA A 87 -0.90 27.56 -6.50
N VAL A 88 -0.53 27.96 -7.72
CA VAL A 88 0.74 27.57 -8.37
C VAL A 88 1.94 28.08 -7.58
N GLU A 89 1.89 29.33 -7.10
CA GLU A 89 2.94 29.93 -6.26
C GLU A 89 3.05 29.20 -4.91
N CYS A 90 1.93 28.98 -4.23
CA CYS A 90 1.84 28.22 -2.98
C CYS A 90 2.36 26.79 -3.12
N TYR A 91 2.05 26.11 -4.24
CA TYR A 91 2.54 24.75 -4.49
C TYR A 91 4.05 24.72 -4.73
N SER A 92 4.56 25.65 -5.53
CA SER A 92 5.92 25.64 -6.07
C SER A 92 6.96 26.27 -5.14
N ASN A 93 6.52 26.98 -4.09
CA ASN A 93 7.39 27.71 -3.16
C ASN A 93 7.26 27.21 -1.70
N ALA A 94 7.94 27.88 -0.77
CA ALA A 94 7.96 27.52 0.63
C ALA A 94 6.69 28.00 1.37
N LEU A 95 5.59 27.27 1.21
CA LEU A 95 4.32 27.51 1.91
C LEU A 95 4.41 27.16 3.41
N ARG A 96 3.83 28.00 4.27
CA ARG A 96 3.73 27.84 5.73
C ARG A 96 2.29 27.98 6.20
N LEU A 97 1.85 27.01 7.01
CA LEU A 97 0.47 26.83 7.49
C LEU A 97 0.42 26.74 9.04
N GLU A 98 1.34 27.39 9.75
CA GLU A 98 1.62 27.20 11.19
C GLU A 98 0.40 27.35 12.13
N ASP A 99 -0.59 28.16 11.72
CA ASP A 99 -1.80 28.42 12.50
C ASP A 99 -2.98 27.49 12.14
N LEU A 100 -2.84 26.66 11.11
CA LEU A 100 -3.93 25.81 10.63
C LEU A 100 -3.90 24.41 11.26
N VAL A 101 -5.08 23.86 11.49
CA VAL A 101 -5.30 22.46 11.89
C VAL A 101 -5.86 21.68 10.71
N VAL A 102 -5.14 20.64 10.27
CA VAL A 102 -5.54 19.73 9.19
C VAL A 102 -5.89 18.37 9.77
N CYS A 103 -7.07 17.85 9.44
CA CYS A 103 -7.56 16.56 9.90
C CYS A 103 -7.68 15.56 8.73
N ASP A 104 -7.26 14.31 8.98
CA ASP A 104 -7.52 13.17 8.10
C ASP A 104 -8.27 12.06 8.89
N PRO A 105 -9.58 11.87 8.66
CA PRO A 105 -10.39 10.82 9.29
C PRO A 105 -10.16 9.41 8.72
N PHE A 106 -9.39 9.25 7.64
CA PHE A 106 -9.04 7.95 7.07
C PHE A 106 -7.53 7.92 6.77
N ALA A 107 -6.74 8.20 7.80
CA ALA A 107 -5.34 8.57 7.64
C ALA A 107 -4.48 7.49 6.98
N GLY A 108 -4.81 6.20 7.16
CA GLY A 108 -4.10 5.09 6.53
C GLY A 108 -2.59 5.14 6.78
N SER A 109 -1.81 5.41 5.72
CA SER A 109 -0.34 5.55 5.81
C SER A 109 0.15 6.91 6.33
N GLY A 110 -0.75 7.88 6.53
CA GLY A 110 -0.46 9.22 7.00
C GLY A 110 -0.02 10.22 5.91
N THR A 111 -0.38 10.01 4.64
CA THR A 111 0.02 10.90 3.54
C THR A 111 -0.42 12.35 3.77
N THR A 112 -1.72 12.59 4.03
CA THR A 112 -2.21 13.95 4.33
C THR A 112 -1.46 14.57 5.49
N LEU A 113 -1.29 13.80 6.57
CA LEU A 113 -0.66 14.28 7.80
C LEU A 113 0.79 14.69 7.53
N ALA A 114 1.57 13.87 6.83
CA ALA A 114 2.95 14.18 6.50
C ALA A 114 3.07 15.41 5.58
N GLU A 115 2.19 15.53 4.57
CA GLU A 115 2.19 16.68 3.66
C GLU A 115 1.74 17.99 4.34
N ALA A 116 0.80 17.93 5.27
CA ALA A 116 0.37 19.10 6.04
C ALA A 116 1.41 19.51 7.09
N ALA A 117 1.95 18.54 7.83
CA ALA A 117 2.95 18.77 8.87
C ALA A 117 4.23 19.41 8.33
N LYS A 118 4.72 18.97 7.17
CA LYS A 118 5.91 19.56 6.54
C LYS A 118 5.67 20.98 5.98
N LEU A 119 4.42 21.41 5.89
CA LEU A 119 4.05 22.81 5.62
C LEU A 119 3.86 23.61 6.93
N GLY A 120 4.10 23.02 8.09
CA GLY A 120 3.99 23.66 9.40
C GLY A 120 2.61 23.53 10.07
N ALA A 121 1.62 22.94 9.41
CA ALA A 121 0.28 22.79 10.00
C ALA A 121 0.29 21.85 11.22
N LYS A 122 -0.64 22.09 12.13
CA LYS A 122 -1.02 21.10 13.15
C LYS A 122 -1.85 20.01 12.49
N VAL A 123 -1.61 18.75 12.85
CA VAL A 123 -2.24 17.61 12.19
C VAL A 123 -3.01 16.72 13.15
N VAL A 124 -4.20 16.28 12.73
CA VAL A 124 -5.03 15.29 13.41
C VAL A 124 -5.23 14.12 12.48
N GLY A 125 -4.78 12.94 12.89
CA GLY A 125 -4.95 11.71 12.14
C GLY A 125 -5.77 10.68 12.89
N ARG A 126 -6.75 10.10 12.23
CA ARG A 126 -7.49 8.97 12.77
C ARG A 126 -7.63 7.86 11.75
N ASP A 127 -7.50 6.63 12.23
CA ASP A 127 -7.81 5.45 11.46
C ASP A 127 -8.39 4.40 12.40
N ILE A 128 -9.37 3.64 11.92
CA ILE A 128 -10.00 2.59 12.72
C ILE A 128 -9.07 1.39 12.91
N ASN A 129 -8.09 1.23 12.01
CA ASN A 129 -7.17 0.11 12.01
C ASN A 129 -5.91 0.44 12.86
N PRO A 130 -5.55 -0.40 13.85
CA PRO A 130 -4.39 -0.15 14.71
C PRO A 130 -3.05 -0.31 13.96
N VAL A 131 -3.00 -1.09 12.88
CA VAL A 131 -1.81 -1.21 12.03
C VAL A 131 -1.62 0.07 11.23
N ALA A 132 -2.67 0.63 10.64
CA ALA A 132 -2.61 1.95 10.00
C ALA A 132 -2.14 3.02 11.00
N THR A 133 -2.73 3.01 12.20
CA THR A 133 -2.37 3.93 13.30
C THR A 133 -0.87 3.86 13.61
N LEU A 134 -0.28 2.66 13.71
CA LEU A 134 1.17 2.52 13.88
C LEU A 134 1.96 3.18 12.74
N VAL A 135 1.53 2.98 11.48
CA VAL A 135 2.20 3.53 10.31
C VAL A 135 2.14 5.06 10.29
N GLN A 136 0.98 5.66 10.54
CA GLN A 136 0.83 7.13 10.59
C GLN A 136 1.65 7.75 11.75
N ARG A 137 1.71 7.11 12.92
CA ARG A 137 2.57 7.56 14.03
C ARG A 137 4.01 7.64 13.57
N GLN A 138 4.48 6.58 12.91
CA GLN A 138 5.85 6.51 12.42
C GLN A 138 6.12 7.37 11.18
N ALA A 139 5.10 7.76 10.42
CA ALA A 139 5.26 8.77 9.37
C ALA A 139 5.62 10.15 9.96
N LEU A 140 5.07 10.50 11.12
CA LEU A 140 5.23 11.82 11.75
C LEU A 140 6.32 11.89 12.82
N ALA A 141 6.57 10.79 13.52
CA ALA A 141 7.41 10.76 14.72
C ALA A 141 8.84 11.24 14.44
N GLN A 142 9.36 12.04 15.37
CA GLN A 142 10.79 12.36 15.44
C GLN A 142 11.58 11.12 15.88
N TRP A 143 12.67 10.85 15.18
CA TRP A 143 13.64 9.81 15.57
C TRP A 143 15.01 10.43 15.76
N ASP A 144 15.61 10.18 16.92
CA ASP A 144 17.03 10.48 17.13
C ASP A 144 17.87 9.39 16.45
N LEU A 145 18.74 9.78 15.51
CA LEU A 145 19.50 8.80 14.71
C LEU A 145 20.44 7.97 15.59
N ALA A 146 21.10 8.58 16.56
CA ALA A 146 22.04 7.88 17.43
C ALA A 146 21.30 6.83 18.30
N ARG A 147 20.13 7.19 18.83
CA ARG A 147 19.26 6.26 19.55
C ARG A 147 18.73 5.17 18.64
N LEU A 148 18.27 5.50 17.44
CA LEU A 148 17.76 4.54 16.46
C LEU A 148 18.83 3.50 16.07
N GLU A 149 20.05 3.96 15.80
CA GLU A 149 21.20 3.08 15.54
C GLU A 149 21.58 2.24 16.76
N SER A 150 21.50 2.81 17.96
CA SER A 150 21.76 2.09 19.21
C SER A 150 20.76 0.96 19.42
N VAL A 151 19.46 1.23 19.33
CA VAL A 151 18.43 0.18 19.50
C VAL A 151 18.48 -0.86 18.38
N TYR A 152 18.79 -0.46 17.14
CA TYR A 152 19.02 -1.40 16.05
C TYR A 152 20.20 -2.35 16.36
N LYS A 153 21.33 -1.81 16.86
CA LYS A 153 22.51 -2.61 17.25
C LYS A 153 22.23 -3.53 18.45
N GLN A 154 21.37 -3.12 19.37
CA GLN A 154 20.93 -3.99 20.48
C GLN A 154 20.13 -5.18 19.96
N VAL A 155 19.17 -4.95 19.05
CA VAL A 155 18.45 -6.04 18.37
C VAL A 155 19.43 -6.93 17.60
N GLU A 156 20.33 -6.35 16.81
CA GLU A 156 21.37 -7.08 16.07
C GLU A 156 22.19 -8.00 16.97
N ALA A 157 22.75 -7.46 18.07
CA ALA A 157 23.58 -8.19 19.00
C ALA A 157 22.84 -9.37 19.66
N ARG A 158 21.51 -9.24 19.85
CA ARG A 158 20.69 -10.25 20.49
C ARG A 158 20.31 -11.42 19.56
N VAL A 159 20.08 -11.16 18.28
CA VAL A 159 19.40 -12.15 17.41
C VAL A 159 20.20 -12.57 16.17
N ARG A 160 21.11 -11.73 15.69
CA ARG A 160 21.73 -11.94 14.37
C ARG A 160 22.49 -13.25 14.29
N ARG A 161 23.27 -13.57 15.32
CA ARG A 161 24.07 -14.80 15.37
C ARG A 161 23.20 -16.05 15.22
N ASP A 162 22.09 -16.11 15.96
CA ASP A 162 21.21 -17.28 15.96
C ASP A 162 20.46 -17.43 14.64
N ILE A 163 20.06 -16.32 14.03
CA ILE A 163 19.42 -16.32 12.70
C ILE A 163 20.44 -16.75 11.64
N ASP A 164 21.64 -16.17 11.62
CA ASP A 164 22.70 -16.51 10.66
C ASP A 164 23.11 -17.99 10.79
N GLU A 165 23.12 -18.54 12.01
CA GLU A 165 23.39 -19.96 12.24
C GLU A 165 22.34 -20.88 11.59
N LEU A 166 21.07 -20.48 11.53
CA LEU A 166 20.00 -21.25 10.89
C LEU A 166 19.90 -21.06 9.38
N HIS A 167 20.68 -20.13 8.81
CA HIS A 167 20.67 -19.76 7.39
C HIS A 167 22.07 -19.87 6.77
N ARG A 168 22.71 -21.02 7.00
CA ARG A 168 24.02 -21.36 6.44
C ARG A 168 24.01 -22.74 5.82
N ASP A 169 24.95 -22.98 4.92
CA ASP A 169 25.22 -24.31 4.40
C ASP A 169 26.26 -25.06 5.27
N LYS A 170 26.58 -26.30 4.88
CA LYS A 170 27.58 -27.13 5.57
C LYS A 170 29.01 -26.57 5.55
N HIS A 171 29.28 -25.59 4.69
CA HIS A 171 30.57 -24.90 4.57
C HIS A 171 30.59 -23.55 5.31
N GLY A 172 29.49 -23.17 5.97
CA GLY A 172 29.35 -21.89 6.66
C GLY A 172 29.04 -20.69 5.76
N ARG A 173 28.76 -20.92 4.47
CA ARG A 173 28.32 -19.89 3.52
C ARG A 173 26.87 -19.50 3.81
N THR A 174 26.55 -18.22 3.66
CA THR A 174 25.18 -17.72 3.88
C THR A 174 24.22 -18.27 2.83
N VAL A 175 23.12 -18.86 3.28
CA VAL A 175 21.99 -19.21 2.42
C VAL A 175 21.06 -18.01 2.35
N LEU A 176 20.91 -17.43 1.16
CA LEU A 176 20.04 -16.28 0.94
C LEU A 176 18.57 -16.69 0.91
N TYR A 177 18.28 -17.83 0.26
CA TYR A 177 16.92 -18.33 0.11
C TYR A 177 16.87 -19.87 0.10
N TYR A 178 15.84 -20.43 0.76
CA TYR A 178 15.43 -21.81 0.59
C TYR A 178 14.15 -21.87 -0.25
N PHE A 179 14.13 -22.78 -1.21
CA PHE A 179 12.97 -23.01 -2.09
C PHE A 179 12.18 -24.21 -1.59
N TRP A 180 10.88 -24.02 -1.41
CA TRP A 180 9.96 -25.01 -0.88
C TRP A 180 8.92 -25.42 -1.92
N VAL A 181 8.41 -26.65 -1.83
CA VAL A 181 7.28 -27.12 -2.62
C VAL A 181 6.23 -27.76 -1.71
N ALA A 182 4.96 -27.45 -1.97
CA ALA A 182 3.81 -28.05 -1.30
C ALA A 182 3.58 -29.48 -1.80
N LEU A 183 3.16 -30.35 -0.89
CA LEU A 183 2.89 -31.77 -1.13
C LEU A 183 1.39 -32.06 -1.00
N ALA A 184 0.84 -32.83 -1.92
CA ALA A 184 -0.56 -33.28 -1.87
C ALA A 184 -0.66 -34.79 -2.14
N GLN A 185 -1.56 -35.47 -1.42
CA GLN A 185 -1.78 -36.90 -1.61
C GLN A 185 -2.85 -37.12 -2.67
N CYS A 186 -2.57 -37.93 -3.69
CA CYS A 186 -3.61 -38.29 -4.66
C CYS A 186 -4.68 -39.17 -3.98
N PRO A 187 -5.97 -38.80 -4.00
CA PRO A 187 -7.03 -39.56 -3.33
C PRO A 187 -7.35 -40.89 -4.01
N HIS A 188 -6.89 -41.10 -5.24
CA HIS A 188 -7.06 -42.33 -6.00
C HIS A 188 -5.88 -43.31 -5.86
N CYS A 189 -4.78 -42.87 -5.25
CA CYS A 189 -3.63 -43.73 -4.98
C CYS A 189 -3.70 -44.27 -3.54
N PRO A 190 -3.07 -45.42 -3.24
CA PRO A 190 -2.88 -45.88 -1.88
C PRO A 190 -2.27 -44.78 -0.99
N PRO A 191 -2.69 -44.64 0.29
CA PRO A 191 -2.13 -43.63 1.19
C PRO A 191 -0.60 -43.73 1.40
N SER A 192 -0.01 -44.91 1.14
CA SER A 192 1.43 -45.15 1.19
C SER A 192 2.19 -44.68 -0.06
N SER A 193 1.49 -44.28 -1.13
CA SER A 193 2.12 -43.76 -2.34
C SER A 193 2.80 -42.42 -2.06
N PRO A 194 3.96 -42.12 -2.70
CA PRO A 194 4.59 -40.82 -2.59
C PRO A 194 3.63 -39.68 -2.94
N PRO A 195 3.66 -38.55 -2.21
CA PRO A 195 2.82 -37.41 -2.52
C PRO A 195 3.26 -36.75 -3.83
N VAL A 196 2.34 -36.01 -4.45
CA VAL A 196 2.61 -35.17 -5.62
C VAL A 196 3.26 -33.88 -5.16
N GLU A 197 4.41 -33.54 -5.73
CA GLU A 197 5.08 -32.25 -5.54
C GLU A 197 4.43 -31.21 -6.45
N LEU A 198 3.86 -30.14 -5.89
CA LEU A 198 2.95 -29.25 -6.60
C LEU A 198 3.60 -28.23 -7.56
N PHE A 199 4.67 -28.64 -8.25
CA PHE A 199 5.32 -27.85 -9.29
C PHE A 199 4.39 -27.61 -10.48
N SER A 200 4.26 -26.35 -10.91
CA SER A 200 3.70 -26.09 -12.25
C SER A 200 4.74 -26.23 -13.35
N ARG A 201 6.00 -25.93 -13.03
CA ARG A 201 7.17 -26.10 -13.88
C ARG A 201 8.32 -26.53 -12.98
N TYR A 202 9.24 -27.31 -13.53
CA TYR A 202 10.47 -27.66 -12.83
C TYR A 202 11.54 -26.58 -12.96
N VAL A 203 11.37 -25.62 -13.88
CA VAL A 203 12.16 -24.38 -13.92
C VAL A 203 11.72 -23.49 -12.75
N PHE A 204 12.62 -23.26 -11.79
CA PHE A 204 12.29 -22.54 -10.57
C PHE A 204 13.03 -21.20 -10.42
N ALA A 205 14.14 -21.00 -11.13
CA ALA A 205 14.82 -19.71 -11.18
C ALA A 205 15.12 -19.29 -12.62
N GLN A 206 14.49 -18.21 -13.07
CA GLN A 206 14.57 -17.70 -14.43
C GLN A 206 14.76 -16.18 -14.38
N HIS A 207 15.56 -15.62 -15.31
CA HIS A 207 15.72 -14.18 -15.42
C HIS A 207 14.45 -13.51 -15.95
N ALA A 208 14.17 -12.28 -15.51
CA ALA A 208 13.07 -11.45 -16.02
C ALA A 208 13.10 -11.18 -17.55
N TYR A 209 14.24 -11.43 -18.20
CA TYR A 209 14.45 -11.22 -19.64
C TYR A 209 15.06 -12.49 -20.25
N PRO A 210 14.29 -13.58 -20.34
CA PRO A 210 14.81 -14.90 -20.71
C PRO A 210 15.37 -14.96 -22.12
N LYS A 211 14.91 -14.09 -23.04
CA LYS A 211 15.50 -13.99 -24.38
C LYS A 211 16.94 -13.45 -24.37
N LYS A 212 17.30 -12.63 -23.38
CA LYS A 212 18.64 -12.06 -23.21
C LYS A 212 19.52 -12.92 -22.30
N TYR A 213 18.91 -13.52 -21.28
CA TYR A 213 19.59 -14.38 -20.31
C TYR A 213 18.85 -15.73 -20.25
N PRO A 214 19.10 -16.63 -21.21
CA PRO A 214 18.32 -17.86 -21.37
C PRO A 214 18.59 -18.93 -20.30
N ASN A 215 19.79 -18.93 -19.71
CA ASN A 215 20.21 -19.94 -18.74
C ASN A 215 19.43 -19.80 -17.42
N SER A 216 18.51 -20.73 -17.19
CA SER A 216 17.66 -20.82 -16.00
C SER A 216 18.01 -22.07 -15.19
N LYS A 217 17.47 -22.16 -13.99
CA LYS A 217 17.70 -23.29 -13.07
C LYS A 217 16.44 -24.14 -12.99
N ALA A 218 16.61 -25.43 -13.19
CA ALA A 218 15.57 -26.42 -13.12
C ALA A 218 15.90 -27.49 -12.06
N ILE A 219 14.87 -28.13 -11.53
CA ILE A 219 15.02 -29.26 -10.61
C ILE A 219 14.70 -30.56 -11.34
N CYS A 220 15.58 -31.56 -11.24
CA CYS A 220 15.30 -32.88 -11.79
C CYS A 220 14.15 -33.55 -11.00
N PRO A 221 13.08 -34.04 -11.64
CA PRO A 221 11.96 -34.66 -10.93
C PRO A 221 12.27 -36.05 -10.35
N HIS A 222 13.40 -36.65 -10.72
CA HIS A 222 13.76 -38.00 -10.28
C HIS A 222 14.72 -38.00 -9.09
N CYS A 223 15.79 -37.19 -9.15
CA CYS A 223 16.81 -37.16 -8.11
C CYS A 223 16.99 -35.79 -7.44
N HIS A 224 16.19 -34.78 -7.84
CA HIS A 224 16.24 -33.42 -7.31
C HIS A 224 17.61 -32.73 -7.45
N ALA A 225 18.42 -33.13 -8.43
CA ALA A 225 19.58 -32.35 -8.84
C ALA A 225 19.15 -31.00 -9.43
N VAL A 226 19.90 -29.94 -9.13
CA VAL A 226 19.74 -28.63 -9.76
C VAL A 226 20.50 -28.63 -11.08
N GLU A 227 19.78 -28.40 -12.17
CA GLU A 227 20.30 -28.40 -13.53
C GLU A 227 20.20 -27.00 -14.16
N ILE A 228 21.10 -26.70 -15.08
CA ILE A 228 21.03 -25.49 -15.91
C ILE A 228 20.35 -25.85 -17.22
N VAL A 229 19.30 -25.10 -17.57
CA VAL A 229 18.55 -25.27 -18.83
C VAL A 229 18.43 -23.94 -19.57
N ASN A 230 18.52 -23.96 -20.89
CA ASN A 230 18.20 -22.85 -21.76
C ASN A 230 16.69 -22.85 -22.02
N VAL A 231 15.92 -21.99 -21.35
CA VAL A 231 14.44 -22.01 -21.45
C VAL A 231 13.88 -21.53 -22.80
N VAL A 232 14.74 -21.06 -23.71
CA VAL A 232 14.36 -20.65 -25.07
C VAL A 232 14.50 -21.82 -26.05
N GLU A 233 15.52 -22.65 -25.84
CA GLU A 233 15.88 -23.75 -26.75
C GLU A 233 15.43 -25.12 -26.22
N ASP A 234 15.62 -25.35 -24.93
CA ASP A 234 15.36 -26.65 -24.30
C ASP A 234 13.87 -26.86 -24.07
N LYS A 235 13.42 -28.08 -24.40
CA LYS A 235 12.05 -28.55 -24.10
C LYS A 235 12.01 -29.56 -22.96
N GLN A 236 13.17 -30.07 -22.57
CA GLN A 236 13.36 -31.15 -21.60
C GLN A 236 14.53 -30.83 -20.68
N ILE A 237 14.61 -31.54 -19.55
CA ILE A 237 15.71 -31.52 -18.60
C ILE A 237 16.50 -32.81 -18.83
N GLU A 238 17.77 -32.70 -19.21
CA GLU A 238 18.70 -33.82 -19.20
C GLU A 238 19.52 -33.75 -17.91
N CYS A 239 19.24 -34.65 -16.97
CA CYS A 239 19.90 -34.58 -15.67
C CYS A 239 21.33 -35.12 -15.72
N GLY A 240 22.31 -34.30 -15.35
CA GLY A 240 23.72 -34.70 -15.28
C GLY A 240 23.99 -35.76 -14.19
N SER A 241 23.15 -35.80 -13.16
CA SER A 241 23.31 -36.69 -12.01
C SER A 241 22.72 -38.09 -12.21
N CYS A 242 21.43 -38.19 -12.58
CA CYS A 242 20.74 -39.47 -12.75
C CYS A 242 20.55 -39.91 -14.21
N ARG A 243 20.96 -39.07 -15.19
CA ARG A 243 20.86 -39.31 -16.63
C ARG A 243 19.45 -39.50 -17.18
N GLN A 244 18.41 -39.26 -16.37
CA GLN A 244 17.03 -39.26 -16.82
C GLN A 244 16.72 -37.99 -17.62
N VAL A 245 15.84 -38.14 -18.60
CA VAL A 245 15.30 -37.03 -19.41
C VAL A 245 13.85 -36.80 -19.00
N SER A 246 13.49 -35.56 -18.67
CA SER A 246 12.16 -35.22 -18.17
C SER A 246 11.60 -33.96 -18.83
N SER A 247 10.28 -33.77 -18.80
CA SER A 247 9.67 -32.51 -19.25
C SER A 247 10.05 -31.35 -18.33
N LEU A 248 10.07 -30.12 -18.86
CA LEU A 248 10.14 -28.89 -18.05
C LEU A 248 8.83 -28.56 -17.32
N THR A 249 7.70 -29.15 -17.77
CA THR A 249 6.39 -28.96 -17.14
C THR A 249 6.27 -29.81 -15.89
N GLY A 250 5.74 -29.22 -14.81
CA GLY A 250 5.45 -29.94 -13.58
C GLY A 250 4.09 -30.65 -13.63
N PRO A 251 3.74 -31.42 -12.58
CA PRO A 251 2.48 -32.17 -12.52
C PRO A 251 1.24 -31.30 -12.33
N VAL A 252 1.37 -29.98 -12.12
CA VAL A 252 0.22 -29.10 -11.83
C VAL A 252 -0.05 -28.11 -12.96
N ASN A 253 -1.24 -28.19 -13.53
CA ASN A 253 -1.79 -27.22 -14.47
C ASN A 253 -2.98 -26.50 -13.84
N ARG A 254 -2.83 -25.18 -13.63
CA ARG A 254 -3.84 -24.34 -12.95
C ARG A 254 -4.20 -24.91 -11.57
N ALA A 255 -5.41 -25.46 -11.43
CA ALA A 255 -5.96 -26.01 -10.19
C ALA A 255 -5.93 -27.54 -10.14
N VAL A 256 -5.46 -28.22 -11.19
CA VAL A 256 -5.46 -29.67 -11.32
C VAL A 256 -4.02 -30.19 -11.22
N MET A 257 -3.82 -31.25 -10.47
CA MET A 257 -2.58 -32.00 -10.39
C MET A 257 -2.73 -33.39 -11.03
N THR A 258 -1.66 -33.90 -11.60
CA THR A 258 -1.58 -35.26 -12.17
C THR A 258 -0.54 -36.06 -11.39
N CYS A 259 -0.96 -37.20 -10.82
CA CYS A 259 -0.05 -38.09 -10.09
C CYS A 259 0.76 -39.00 -11.04
N GLN A 260 1.74 -39.75 -10.51
CA GLN A 260 2.57 -40.67 -11.31
C GLN A 260 1.77 -41.83 -11.96
N GLN A 261 0.59 -42.15 -11.43
CA GLN A 261 -0.32 -43.15 -12.02
C GLN A 261 -1.26 -42.56 -13.08
N GLY A 262 -1.15 -41.26 -13.37
CA GLY A 262 -1.96 -40.58 -14.39
C GLY A 262 -3.32 -40.06 -13.91
N HIS A 263 -3.69 -40.27 -12.63
CA HIS A 263 -4.92 -39.68 -12.10
C HIS A 263 -4.84 -38.15 -12.07
N GLU A 264 -5.88 -37.49 -12.56
CA GLU A 264 -6.06 -36.05 -12.46
C GLU A 264 -7.02 -35.71 -11.31
N THR A 265 -6.61 -34.77 -10.45
CA THR A 265 -7.42 -34.35 -9.30
C THR A 265 -7.26 -32.86 -9.08
N LYS A 266 -8.30 -32.16 -8.62
CA LYS A 266 -8.12 -30.78 -8.15
C LYS A 266 -7.21 -30.80 -6.92
N VAL A 267 -6.26 -29.87 -6.86
CA VAL A 267 -5.31 -29.76 -5.74
C VAL A 267 -6.06 -29.67 -4.41
N LEU A 268 -7.13 -28.87 -4.35
CA LEU A 268 -7.93 -28.69 -3.13
C LEU A 268 -8.57 -29.98 -2.64
N ASP A 269 -9.01 -30.86 -3.55
CA ASP A 269 -9.67 -32.12 -3.20
C ASP A 269 -8.65 -33.16 -2.67
N SER A 270 -7.35 -32.83 -2.75
CA SER A 270 -6.21 -33.66 -2.34
C SER A 270 -5.49 -33.13 -1.10
N LEU A 271 -6.00 -32.04 -0.52
CA LEU A 271 -5.54 -31.51 0.77
C LEU A 271 -6.31 -32.22 1.90
N GLY A 272 -5.62 -32.57 2.99
CA GLY A 272 -6.26 -33.12 4.20
C GLY A 272 -6.93 -32.04 5.05
N ASP A 273 -7.00 -32.22 6.37
CA ASP A 273 -7.57 -31.22 7.29
C ASP A 273 -6.56 -30.20 7.82
N GLN A 274 -5.31 -30.30 7.38
CA GLN A 274 -4.19 -29.46 7.79
C GLN A 274 -3.60 -28.72 6.57
N PRO A 275 -2.87 -27.60 6.77
CA PRO A 275 -2.08 -27.00 5.70
C PRO A 275 -1.21 -28.04 4.98
N PRO A 276 -0.96 -27.89 3.67
CA PRO A 276 -0.12 -28.83 2.94
C PRO A 276 1.26 -28.93 3.57
N LYS A 277 1.77 -30.16 3.68
CA LYS A 277 3.17 -30.36 4.06
C LYS A 277 4.07 -29.74 3.01
N MET A 278 5.21 -29.20 3.44
CA MET A 278 6.18 -28.54 2.58
C MET A 278 7.51 -29.28 2.61
N ARG A 279 8.24 -29.28 1.49
CA ARG A 279 9.59 -29.84 1.38
C ARG A 279 10.55 -28.82 0.74
N MET A 280 11.74 -28.66 1.31
CA MET A 280 12.81 -27.91 0.64
C MET A 280 13.32 -28.71 -0.57
N TYR A 281 13.47 -28.08 -1.73
CA TYR A 281 13.98 -28.73 -2.94
C TYR A 281 15.24 -28.08 -3.53
N ALA A 282 15.52 -26.82 -3.21
CA ALA A 282 16.76 -26.15 -3.61
C ALA A 282 17.10 -25.03 -2.62
N LYS A 283 18.36 -24.55 -2.66
CA LYS A 283 18.81 -23.37 -1.93
C LYS A 283 19.62 -22.44 -2.83
N GLN A 284 19.58 -21.14 -2.55
CA GLN A 284 20.48 -20.15 -3.13
C GLN A 284 21.50 -19.71 -2.09
N VAL A 285 22.79 -19.94 -2.38
CA VAL A 285 23.91 -19.68 -1.49
C VAL A 285 24.73 -18.50 -2.02
N LEU A 286 25.20 -17.64 -1.11
CA LEU A 286 26.16 -16.59 -1.42
C LEU A 286 27.58 -17.16 -1.27
N SER A 287 28.34 -17.19 -2.36
CA SER A 287 29.75 -17.58 -2.33
C SER A 287 30.65 -16.47 -1.80
N ASN A 288 31.90 -16.82 -1.50
CA ASN A 288 32.90 -15.89 -0.97
C ASN A 288 33.26 -14.75 -1.95
N ASP A 289 33.10 -14.97 -3.26
CA ASP A 289 33.30 -13.95 -4.30
C ASP A 289 32.04 -13.10 -4.57
N GLY A 290 30.95 -13.32 -3.81
CA GLY A 290 29.69 -12.59 -3.92
C GLY A 290 28.76 -13.09 -5.02
N THR A 291 29.10 -14.19 -5.72
CA THR A 291 28.21 -14.82 -6.70
C THR A 291 27.09 -15.62 -6.03
N ARG A 292 25.96 -15.76 -6.73
CA ARG A 292 24.79 -16.51 -6.24
C ARG A 292 24.81 -17.90 -6.86
N LEU A 293 24.96 -18.92 -6.02
CA LEU A 293 24.96 -20.32 -6.43
C LEU A 293 23.61 -20.94 -6.12
N TYR A 294 23.15 -21.84 -6.99
CA TYR A 294 21.94 -22.62 -6.76
C TYR A 294 22.36 -24.07 -6.54
N GLU A 295 21.97 -24.62 -5.40
CA GLU A 295 22.43 -25.92 -4.95
C GLU A 295 21.23 -26.79 -4.51
N PRO A 296 21.35 -28.13 -4.62
CA PRO A 296 20.36 -29.04 -4.05
C PRO A 296 20.37 -28.96 -2.52
N ILE A 297 19.29 -29.45 -1.92
CA ILE A 297 19.18 -29.63 -0.48
C ILE A 297 19.92 -30.90 -0.07
N ASP A 298 20.74 -30.82 0.98
CA ASP A 298 21.46 -31.96 1.55
C ASP A 298 21.06 -32.27 3.00
N GLU A 299 21.62 -33.34 3.57
CA GLU A 299 21.31 -33.80 4.92
C GLU A 299 21.60 -32.74 5.99
N PHE A 300 22.59 -31.87 5.75
CA PHE A 300 22.90 -30.78 6.67
C PHE A 300 21.76 -29.76 6.72
N ASP A 301 21.19 -29.37 5.58
CA ASP A 301 20.06 -28.44 5.54
C ASP A 301 18.83 -29.00 6.26
N ILE A 302 18.58 -30.31 6.10
CA ILE A 302 17.47 -31.02 6.76
C ILE A 302 17.68 -31.01 8.28
N ALA A 303 18.86 -31.41 8.74
CA ALA A 303 19.21 -31.41 10.16
C ALA A 303 19.17 -30.00 10.77
N LEU A 304 19.54 -28.97 10.01
CA LEU A 304 19.47 -27.57 10.43
C LEU A 304 18.02 -27.08 10.57
N TYR A 305 17.14 -27.49 9.66
CA TYR A 305 15.71 -27.20 9.79
C TYR A 305 15.09 -27.91 11.00
N GLU A 306 15.44 -29.18 11.24
CA GLU A 306 15.01 -29.91 12.43
C GLU A 306 15.51 -29.29 13.73
N LYS A 307 16.73 -28.71 13.73
CA LYS A 307 17.22 -27.90 14.85
C LYS A 307 16.30 -26.70 15.09
N ALA A 308 15.89 -25.99 14.05
CA ALA A 308 14.96 -24.86 14.20
C ALA A 308 13.59 -25.29 14.73
N VAL A 309 13.08 -26.46 14.34
CA VAL A 309 11.84 -27.03 14.89
C VAL A 309 11.97 -27.28 16.40
N ARG A 310 13.08 -27.89 16.85
CA ARG A 310 13.33 -28.12 18.28
C ARG A 310 13.44 -26.82 19.06
N LEU A 311 14.24 -25.87 18.56
CA LEU A 311 14.41 -24.56 19.19
C LEU A 311 13.09 -23.80 19.32
N LEU A 312 12.24 -23.83 18.29
CA LEU A 312 10.90 -23.24 18.35
C LEU A 312 10.07 -23.89 19.45
N ALA A 313 10.04 -25.21 19.52
CA ALA A 313 9.26 -25.94 20.53
C ALA A 313 9.77 -25.66 21.96
N GLU A 314 11.09 -25.59 22.15
CA GLU A 314 11.73 -25.36 23.45
C GLU A 314 11.57 -23.92 23.94
N GLN A 315 11.50 -22.93 23.04
CA GLN A 315 11.52 -21.51 23.40
C GLN A 315 10.21 -20.77 23.13
N ALA A 316 9.16 -21.44 22.64
CA ALA A 316 7.90 -20.82 22.21
C ALA A 316 7.31 -19.82 23.22
N GLU A 317 7.39 -20.13 24.53
CA GLU A 317 6.83 -19.29 25.60
C GLU A 317 7.53 -17.93 25.76
N HIS A 318 8.79 -17.81 25.32
CA HIS A 318 9.58 -16.59 25.41
C HIS A 318 9.57 -15.77 24.12
N LEU A 319 9.12 -16.38 23.02
CA LEU A 319 9.10 -15.78 21.69
C LEU A 319 7.82 -15.00 21.45
N VAL A 320 7.94 -13.87 20.77
CA VAL A 320 6.81 -13.23 20.09
C VAL A 320 6.40 -14.12 18.92
N LEU A 321 5.20 -14.69 18.95
CA LEU A 321 4.67 -15.54 17.89
C LEU A 321 3.30 -15.01 17.43
N PRO A 322 2.86 -15.26 16.19
CA PRO A 322 1.58 -14.78 15.71
C PRO A 322 0.45 -15.49 16.45
N ALA A 323 -0.44 -14.71 17.04
CA ALA A 323 -1.60 -15.20 17.77
C ALA A 323 -2.87 -15.16 16.91
N GLY A 324 -3.79 -16.08 17.17
CA GLY A 324 -5.16 -16.03 16.63
C GLY A 324 -5.41 -16.87 15.39
N THR A 325 -6.70 -16.92 15.02
CA THR A 325 -7.25 -17.66 13.89
C THR A 325 -7.65 -16.73 12.74
N LEU A 326 -7.85 -17.29 11.56
CA LEU A 326 -8.43 -16.56 10.42
C LEU A 326 -9.96 -16.65 10.48
N ASP A 327 -10.65 -15.52 10.59
CA ASP A 327 -12.11 -15.50 10.38
C ASP A 327 -12.45 -15.49 8.89
N ASP A 328 -13.64 -16.01 8.53
CA ASP A 328 -14.11 -15.97 7.14
C ASP A 328 -14.23 -14.51 6.65
N GLY A 329 -13.87 -14.33 5.39
CA GLY A 329 -13.72 -13.02 4.78
C GLY A 329 -13.32 -13.20 3.33
N TYR A 330 -13.42 -12.13 2.55
CA TYR A 330 -13.13 -12.16 1.12
C TYR A 330 -11.68 -12.60 0.84
N ASN A 331 -10.71 -11.99 1.53
CA ASN A 331 -9.29 -12.22 1.38
C ASN A 331 -8.82 -13.49 2.11
N THR A 332 -9.42 -13.83 3.25
CA THR A 332 -9.00 -14.98 4.07
C THR A 332 -9.52 -16.33 3.54
N ARG A 333 -10.66 -16.35 2.84
CA ARG A 333 -11.29 -17.59 2.35
C ARG A 333 -10.38 -18.43 1.48
N GLN A 334 -9.51 -17.82 0.66
CA GLN A 334 -8.57 -18.56 -0.17
C GLN A 334 -7.56 -19.35 0.67
N ALA A 335 -7.01 -18.74 1.72
CA ALA A 335 -6.10 -19.40 2.66
C ALA A 335 -6.83 -20.49 3.48
N ILE A 336 -8.05 -20.20 3.96
CA ILE A 336 -8.88 -21.16 4.72
C ILE A 336 -9.19 -22.41 3.88
N ARG A 337 -9.47 -22.28 2.58
CA ARG A 337 -9.69 -23.42 1.67
C ARG A 337 -8.47 -24.33 1.48
N TRP A 338 -7.28 -23.82 1.78
CA TRP A 338 -6.04 -24.59 1.83
C TRP A 338 -5.69 -25.06 3.25
N ASN A 339 -6.64 -24.96 4.18
CA ASN A 339 -6.55 -25.28 5.60
C ASN A 339 -5.60 -24.41 6.42
N TYR A 340 -5.20 -23.24 5.91
CA TYR A 340 -4.56 -22.22 6.74
C TYR A 340 -5.62 -21.55 7.62
N ARG A 341 -5.76 -22.03 8.86
CA ARG A 341 -6.77 -21.55 9.83
C ARG A 341 -6.22 -20.70 10.98
N GLU A 342 -4.90 -20.66 11.14
CA GLU A 342 -4.21 -19.91 12.18
C GLU A 342 -3.10 -19.08 11.54
N TRP A 343 -2.82 -17.89 12.08
CA TRP A 343 -1.78 -17.01 11.53
C TRP A 343 -0.39 -17.64 11.57
N LYS A 344 -0.12 -18.52 12.55
CA LYS A 344 1.13 -19.31 12.61
C LYS A 344 1.33 -20.25 11.42
N HIS A 345 0.25 -20.70 10.75
CA HIS A 345 0.35 -21.58 9.59
C HIS A 345 0.98 -20.91 8.37
N PHE A 346 1.06 -19.57 8.35
CA PHE A 346 1.67 -18.82 7.26
C PHE A 346 3.20 -18.92 7.24
N PHE A 347 3.81 -19.58 8.23
CA PHE A 347 5.25 -19.62 8.43
C PHE A 347 5.70 -21.07 8.64
N ASN A 348 6.92 -21.40 8.20
CA ASN A 348 7.57 -22.63 8.62
C ASN A 348 8.24 -22.45 10.00
N ALA A 349 8.74 -23.53 10.59
CA ALA A 349 9.29 -23.49 11.95
C ALA A 349 10.54 -22.59 12.07
N ARG A 350 11.41 -22.58 11.05
CA ARG A 350 12.60 -21.72 11.03
C ARG A 350 12.24 -20.25 10.91
N GLN A 351 11.21 -19.92 10.11
CA GLN A 351 10.66 -18.57 10.02
C GLN A 351 10.03 -18.13 11.34
N LEU A 352 9.18 -18.96 11.97
CA LEU A 352 8.57 -18.66 13.27
C LEU A 352 9.61 -18.40 14.35
N TYR A 353 10.64 -19.25 14.45
CA TYR A 353 11.71 -19.06 15.42
C TYR A 353 12.51 -17.78 15.16
N SER A 354 12.96 -17.58 13.92
CA SER A 354 13.81 -16.43 13.56
C SER A 354 13.08 -15.10 13.69
N MET A 355 11.83 -15.02 13.23
CA MET A 355 10.99 -13.84 13.40
C MET A 355 10.57 -13.66 14.86
N GLY A 356 10.37 -14.75 15.60
CA GLY A 356 10.08 -14.66 17.03
C GLY A 356 11.23 -14.10 17.85
N LEU A 357 12.48 -14.46 17.52
CA LEU A 357 13.66 -13.84 18.12
C LEU A 357 13.69 -12.34 17.84
N LEU A 358 13.52 -11.94 16.58
CA LEU A 358 13.47 -10.52 16.16
C LEU A 358 12.38 -9.75 16.89
N GLY A 359 11.14 -10.26 16.88
CA GLY A 359 9.99 -9.63 17.54
C GLY A 359 10.19 -9.50 19.04
N SER A 360 10.76 -10.51 19.70
CA SER A 360 11.04 -10.48 21.15
C SER A 360 12.13 -9.48 21.49
N ALA A 361 13.19 -9.43 20.69
CA ALA A 361 14.26 -8.45 20.88
C ALA A 361 13.77 -7.01 20.78
N ILE A 362 12.78 -6.75 19.91
CA ILE A 362 12.14 -5.42 19.79
C ILE A 362 11.16 -5.16 20.93
N ARG A 363 10.32 -6.15 21.27
CA ARG A 363 9.35 -6.07 22.38
C ARG A 363 10.04 -5.63 23.67
N ASP A 364 11.19 -6.23 23.96
CA ASP A 364 11.92 -6.07 25.22
C ASP A 364 12.81 -4.79 25.27
N LEU A 365 12.82 -3.96 24.22
CA LEU A 365 13.44 -2.62 24.29
C LEU A 365 12.59 -1.67 25.12
N ASP A 366 13.23 -0.64 25.69
CA ASP A 366 12.52 0.46 26.35
C ASP A 366 11.57 1.19 25.39
N SER A 367 10.42 1.62 25.88
CA SER A 367 9.44 2.38 25.09
C SER A 367 10.07 3.66 24.54
N SER A 368 9.99 3.82 23.21
CA SER A 368 10.47 5.00 22.51
C SER A 368 9.95 5.06 21.07
N PRO A 369 9.96 6.24 20.43
CA PRO A 369 9.66 6.37 19.00
C PRO A 369 10.54 5.48 18.10
N GLU A 370 11.80 5.27 18.48
CA GLU A 370 12.72 4.39 17.75
C GLU A 370 12.38 2.91 17.91
N ARG A 371 11.93 2.47 19.10
CA ARG A 371 11.37 1.13 19.29
C ARG A 371 10.13 0.94 18.43
N GLU A 372 9.21 1.91 18.43
CA GLU A 372 8.02 1.90 17.55
C GLU A 372 8.40 1.82 16.06
N ALA A 373 9.45 2.53 15.64
CA ALA A 373 9.99 2.45 14.29
C ALA A 373 10.53 1.05 13.96
N LEU A 374 11.24 0.40 14.89
CA LEU A 374 11.69 -0.98 14.72
C LEU A 374 10.54 -2.00 14.72
N ALA A 375 9.49 -1.80 15.52
CA ALA A 375 8.28 -2.61 15.48
C ALA A 375 7.56 -2.48 14.12
N THR A 376 7.51 -1.26 13.58
CA THR A 376 6.96 -0.98 12.25
C THR A 376 7.81 -1.63 11.16
N LEU A 377 9.14 -1.55 11.27
CA LEU A 377 10.06 -2.27 10.39
C LEU A 377 9.83 -3.78 10.43
N PHE A 378 9.76 -4.37 11.62
CA PHE A 378 9.49 -5.80 11.81
C PHE A 378 8.18 -6.22 11.15
N SER A 379 7.11 -5.45 11.37
CA SER A 379 5.83 -5.69 10.71
C SER A 379 5.98 -5.68 9.18
N GLY A 380 6.73 -4.72 8.63
CA GLY A 380 7.01 -4.64 7.20
C GLY A 380 7.88 -5.79 6.66
N VAL A 381 8.70 -6.44 7.49
CA VAL A 381 9.53 -7.61 7.13
C VAL A 381 8.67 -8.87 6.98
N LEU A 382 7.56 -8.98 7.73
CA LEU A 382 6.65 -10.13 7.67
C LEU A 382 6.08 -10.34 6.26
N GLU A 383 5.87 -9.25 5.50
CA GLU A 383 5.41 -9.26 4.10
C GLU A 383 6.30 -10.12 3.16
N PHE A 384 7.59 -10.26 3.50
CA PHE A 384 8.61 -10.94 2.69
C PHE A 384 9.11 -12.27 3.28
N ASN A 385 8.74 -12.60 4.52
CA ASN A 385 9.32 -13.72 5.26
C ASN A 385 8.22 -14.67 5.76
N ASN A 386 7.50 -15.28 4.82
CA ASN A 386 6.40 -16.22 5.08
C ASN A 386 6.26 -17.23 3.91
N LEU A 387 5.41 -18.24 4.06
CA LEU A 387 5.16 -19.29 3.07
C LEU A 387 4.28 -18.86 1.89
N PHE A 388 3.78 -17.62 1.87
CA PHE A 388 2.99 -17.04 0.78
C PHE A 388 3.88 -16.16 -0.12
N CYS A 389 5.19 -16.08 0.16
CA CYS A 389 6.17 -15.46 -0.73
C CYS A 389 6.58 -16.41 -1.84
N SER A 390 6.85 -15.88 -3.04
CA SER A 390 7.35 -16.65 -4.18
C SER A 390 8.59 -16.00 -4.79
N PHE A 391 9.34 -16.76 -5.59
CA PHE A 391 10.49 -16.21 -6.31
C PHE A 391 10.04 -15.35 -7.50
N LYS A 392 10.51 -14.10 -7.56
CA LYS A 392 10.16 -13.14 -8.62
C LYS A 392 10.93 -13.39 -9.91
N GLY A 393 12.10 -14.01 -9.82
CA GLY A 393 13.04 -14.20 -10.93
C GLY A 393 14.32 -13.37 -10.79
N GLU A 394 15.34 -13.76 -11.54
CA GLU A 394 16.63 -13.05 -11.55
C GLU A 394 16.54 -11.70 -12.30
N GLY A 395 17.46 -10.80 -11.98
CA GLY A 395 17.47 -9.44 -12.54
C GLY A 395 16.45 -8.49 -11.89
N THR A 396 15.72 -8.95 -10.88
CA THR A 396 14.81 -8.15 -10.05
C THR A 396 15.05 -8.49 -8.57
N GLY A 397 14.39 -7.77 -7.64
CA GLY A 397 14.37 -8.20 -6.23
C GLY A 397 13.82 -9.63 -6.11
N ALA A 398 14.54 -10.52 -5.43
CA ALA A 398 14.28 -11.97 -5.47
C ALA A 398 12.91 -12.38 -4.93
N VAL A 399 12.44 -11.71 -3.88
CA VAL A 399 11.19 -12.05 -3.19
C VAL A 399 10.02 -11.29 -3.82
N ARG A 400 9.03 -12.03 -4.33
CA ARG A 400 7.68 -11.51 -4.53
C ARG A 400 6.92 -11.64 -3.22
N HIS A 401 6.62 -10.50 -2.63
CA HIS A 401 5.92 -10.43 -1.36
C HIS A 401 4.46 -10.91 -1.44
N MET A 402 3.90 -11.32 -0.29
CA MET A 402 2.57 -11.96 -0.23
C MET A 402 1.43 -11.05 -0.74
N PHE A 403 1.52 -9.74 -0.52
CA PHE A 403 0.47 -8.78 -0.89
C PHE A 403 0.60 -8.19 -2.30
N SER A 404 1.42 -8.78 -3.17
CA SER A 404 1.65 -8.28 -4.54
C SER A 404 0.39 -8.24 -5.42
N ASN A 405 -0.66 -8.98 -5.05
CA ASN A 405 -1.98 -8.96 -5.70
C ASN A 405 -3.11 -8.53 -4.74
N HIS A 406 -2.78 -7.95 -3.58
CA HIS A 406 -3.76 -7.54 -2.55
C HIS A 406 -4.68 -8.66 -2.05
N VAL A 407 -4.18 -9.90 -1.99
CA VAL A 407 -4.91 -11.09 -1.52
C VAL A 407 -3.99 -12.01 -0.70
N LEU A 408 -4.56 -12.86 0.16
CA LEU A 408 -3.82 -13.92 0.87
C LEU A 408 -3.80 -15.21 0.05
N LYS A 409 -2.97 -15.24 -0.99
CA LYS A 409 -2.87 -16.36 -1.94
C LYS A 409 -1.83 -17.40 -1.49
N PRO A 410 -2.22 -18.65 -1.16
CA PRO A 410 -1.27 -19.70 -0.87
C PRO A 410 -0.34 -19.98 -2.06
N GLU A 411 0.97 -20.09 -1.79
CA GLU A 411 1.96 -20.43 -2.81
C GLU A 411 2.28 -21.93 -2.78
N ARG A 412 2.30 -22.53 -3.98
CA ARG A 412 2.68 -23.95 -4.14
C ARG A 412 4.18 -24.16 -4.09
N THR A 413 4.94 -23.13 -4.44
CA THR A 413 6.40 -23.14 -4.38
C THR A 413 6.90 -21.94 -3.59
N PRO A 414 6.77 -21.94 -2.24
CA PRO A 414 7.19 -20.82 -1.41
C PRO A 414 8.69 -20.54 -1.50
N LEU A 415 9.05 -19.28 -1.33
CA LEU A 415 10.43 -18.84 -1.14
C LEU A 415 10.61 -18.39 0.30
N GLU A 416 11.51 -19.05 1.02
CA GLU A 416 11.94 -18.61 2.34
C GLU A 416 13.21 -17.76 2.19
N ALA A 417 13.16 -16.51 2.65
CA ALA A 417 14.29 -15.60 2.67
C ALA A 417 15.03 -15.62 4.02
N HIS A 418 16.30 -15.24 4.00
CA HIS A 418 17.07 -14.97 5.21
C HIS A 418 16.47 -13.76 5.98
N PRO A 419 15.98 -13.92 7.23
CA PRO A 419 15.25 -12.86 7.93
C PRO A 419 16.09 -11.64 8.28
N TRP A 420 17.33 -11.82 8.75
CA TRP A 420 18.27 -10.71 8.99
C TRP A 420 18.76 -10.07 7.68
N GLY A 421 19.28 -10.90 6.78
CA GLY A 421 19.66 -10.54 5.42
C GLY A 421 21.12 -10.10 5.25
N THR A 422 21.47 -9.90 3.98
CA THR A 422 22.77 -9.40 3.51
C THR A 422 22.53 -8.21 2.57
N PRO A 423 23.57 -7.46 2.15
CA PRO A 423 23.40 -6.37 1.17
C PRO A 423 22.77 -6.79 -0.16
N VAL A 424 22.78 -8.08 -0.51
CA VAL A 424 22.19 -8.62 -1.75
C VAL A 424 20.85 -9.33 -1.52
N SER A 425 20.35 -9.36 -0.28
CA SER A 425 19.04 -9.90 0.08
C SER A 425 17.92 -8.91 -0.27
N SER A 426 16.70 -9.42 -0.41
CA SER A 426 15.49 -8.63 -0.64
C SER A 426 14.50 -8.88 0.49
N GLY A 427 13.97 -7.82 1.09
CA GLY A 427 12.89 -7.93 2.08
C GLY A 427 13.31 -8.39 3.48
N SER A 428 14.61 -8.40 3.79
CA SER A 428 15.14 -8.76 5.11
C SER A 428 15.23 -7.57 6.04
N PHE A 429 15.27 -7.79 7.36
CA PHE A 429 15.29 -6.76 8.40
C PHE A 429 16.38 -5.70 8.19
N SER A 430 17.63 -6.11 7.99
CA SER A 430 18.75 -5.17 7.78
C SER A 430 18.62 -4.37 6.47
N THR A 431 18.06 -4.97 5.42
CA THR A 431 17.88 -4.31 4.12
C THR A 431 16.71 -3.33 4.13
N LEU A 432 15.63 -3.65 4.84
CA LEU A 432 14.47 -2.77 5.00
C LEU A 432 14.75 -1.64 6.00
N TYR A 433 15.59 -1.87 7.02
CA TYR A 433 16.08 -0.79 7.88
C TYR A 433 16.75 0.30 7.05
N LYS A 434 17.67 -0.08 6.14
CA LYS A 434 18.35 0.87 5.25
C LYS A 434 17.41 1.49 4.21
N SER A 435 16.60 0.68 3.54
CA SER A 435 15.82 1.14 2.39
C SER A 435 14.50 1.83 2.75
N ARG A 436 13.96 1.60 3.95
CA ARG A 436 12.72 2.22 4.45
C ARG A 436 12.99 3.17 5.62
N ILE A 437 13.58 2.69 6.71
CA ILE A 437 13.70 3.49 7.95
C ILE A 437 14.73 4.61 7.81
N LEU A 438 15.98 4.32 7.43
CA LEU A 438 16.99 5.36 7.27
C LEU A 438 16.63 6.35 6.16
N ARG A 439 16.03 5.87 5.06
CA ARG A 439 15.55 6.75 3.99
C ARG A 439 14.38 7.64 4.44
N ALA A 440 13.47 7.12 5.27
CA ALA A 440 12.42 7.92 5.90
C ALA A 440 13.02 8.97 6.84
N TRP A 441 14.04 8.62 7.63
CA TRP A 441 14.75 9.57 8.47
C TRP A 441 15.41 10.68 7.66
N GLU A 442 16.16 10.34 6.60
CA GLU A 442 16.78 11.30 5.68
C GLU A 442 15.74 12.28 5.12
N TYR A 443 14.63 11.75 4.59
CA TYR A 443 13.53 12.58 4.08
C TYR A 443 12.92 13.47 5.16
N LYS A 444 12.76 12.98 6.39
CA LYS A 444 12.21 13.75 7.51
C LYS A 444 13.10 14.93 7.89
N GLN A 445 14.43 14.80 7.78
CA GLN A 445 15.36 15.90 8.06
C GLN A 445 15.33 16.96 6.95
N GLN A 446 15.22 16.54 5.69
CA GLN A 446 15.18 17.45 4.55
C GLN A 446 14.13 17.00 3.53
N PRO A 447 12.84 17.32 3.77
CA PRO A 447 11.78 16.92 2.86
C PRO A 447 11.95 17.56 1.49
N HIS A 448 11.61 16.80 0.46
CA HIS A 448 11.58 17.28 -0.91
C HIS A 448 10.23 17.04 -1.56
N ASP A 449 9.96 17.83 -2.60
CA ASP A 449 8.72 17.83 -3.38
C ASP A 449 9.01 17.82 -4.88
N LEU A 450 7.99 17.52 -5.68
CA LEU A 450 8.05 17.60 -7.14
C LEU A 450 7.36 18.88 -7.60
N VAL A 451 8.12 19.82 -8.15
CA VAL A 451 7.62 21.12 -8.62
C VAL A 451 8.07 21.37 -10.06
N PRO A 452 7.34 22.19 -10.84
CA PRO A 452 7.74 22.46 -12.21
C PRO A 452 9.06 23.23 -12.28
N VAL A 453 10.04 22.67 -12.97
CA VAL A 453 11.30 23.32 -13.39
C VAL A 453 11.40 23.13 -14.90
N ASP A 454 11.47 24.24 -15.65
CA ASP A 454 11.45 24.24 -17.12
C ASP A 454 10.30 23.40 -17.72
N GLY A 455 9.12 23.49 -17.10
CA GLY A 455 7.91 22.78 -17.52
C GLY A 455 7.87 21.29 -17.19
N LYS A 456 8.83 20.76 -16.41
CA LYS A 456 8.85 19.35 -15.97
C LYS A 456 8.86 19.25 -14.45
N PRO A 457 8.15 18.29 -13.84
CA PRO A 457 8.18 18.14 -12.39
C PRO A 457 9.55 17.64 -11.96
N GLU A 458 10.36 18.45 -11.28
CA GLU A 458 11.68 18.08 -10.76
C GLU A 458 11.70 18.09 -9.24
N ARG A 459 12.66 17.38 -8.65
CA ARG A 459 12.85 17.36 -7.20
C ARG A 459 13.35 18.73 -6.73
N ALA A 460 12.63 19.36 -5.80
CA ALA A 460 13.05 20.58 -5.12
C ALA A 460 13.08 20.38 -3.59
N PHE A 461 14.04 21.05 -2.96
CA PHE A 461 14.26 21.05 -1.52
C PHE A 461 13.96 22.43 -0.93
N ASN A 462 13.95 22.54 0.41
CA ASN A 462 13.72 23.79 1.15
C ASN A 462 12.31 24.40 0.97
N LEU A 463 11.39 23.70 0.31
CA LEU A 463 9.98 24.08 0.20
C LEU A 463 9.19 23.77 1.49
N SER A 464 9.69 22.86 2.30
CA SER A 464 9.00 22.27 3.45
C SER A 464 9.91 22.29 4.68
N VAL A 465 9.32 22.33 5.88
CA VAL A 465 10.05 22.20 7.15
C VAL A 465 10.30 20.72 7.49
N PRO A 466 11.31 20.39 8.32
CA PRO A 466 11.56 19.01 8.74
C PRO A 466 10.34 18.35 9.40
N LEU A 467 10.11 17.08 9.09
CA LEU A 467 9.02 16.25 9.62
C LEU A 467 9.49 15.51 10.88
N SER A 468 9.53 16.23 12.00
CA SER A 468 9.98 15.71 13.30
C SER A 468 9.02 16.14 14.40
N LEU A 469 7.84 15.52 14.42
CA LEU A 469 6.77 15.91 15.34
C LEU A 469 6.76 15.04 16.60
N GLN A 470 6.50 15.68 17.73
CA GLN A 470 6.13 15.00 18.97
C GLN A 470 4.63 14.75 18.95
N LEU A 471 4.24 13.48 19.01
CA LEU A 471 2.84 13.08 19.09
C LEU A 471 2.31 13.39 20.49
N GLY A 472 1.20 14.12 20.56
CA GLY A 472 0.50 14.43 21.81
C GLY A 472 -0.92 13.90 21.84
N SER A 473 -1.65 14.24 22.88
CA SER A 473 -3.09 14.02 23.01
C SER A 473 -3.92 15.13 22.34
N ALA A 474 -5.25 14.95 22.28
CA ALA A 474 -6.17 16.01 21.88
C ALA A 474 -6.02 17.27 22.77
N GLU A 475 -5.82 17.08 24.08
CA GLU A 475 -5.58 18.17 25.03
C GLU A 475 -4.26 18.90 24.72
N ASP A 476 -3.20 18.17 24.40
CA ASP A 476 -1.90 18.76 24.05
C ASP A 476 -1.99 19.60 22.78
N LEU A 477 -2.76 19.13 21.78
CA LEU A 477 -2.99 19.88 20.55
C LEU A 477 -3.74 21.20 20.81
N GLN A 478 -4.80 21.15 21.63
CA GLN A 478 -5.60 22.32 22.01
C GLN A 478 -4.78 23.36 22.78
N HIS A 479 -3.92 22.90 23.70
CA HIS A 479 -3.03 23.76 24.49
C HIS A 479 -1.71 24.08 23.79
N GLN A 480 -1.56 23.71 22.50
CA GLN A 480 -0.36 23.95 21.69
C GLN A 480 0.94 23.35 22.28
N ARG A 481 0.80 22.26 23.05
CA ARG A 481 1.91 21.45 23.58
C ARG A 481 2.40 20.42 22.55
N SER A 482 1.59 20.11 21.54
CA SER A 482 1.94 19.27 20.40
C SER A 482 1.35 19.84 19.10
N SER A 483 1.96 19.51 17.97
CA SER A 483 1.48 19.79 16.62
C SER A 483 0.96 18.55 15.88
N ALA A 484 0.92 17.39 16.52
CA ALA A 484 0.39 16.17 15.93
C ALA A 484 -0.39 15.33 16.95
N TYR A 485 -1.64 15.03 16.62
CA TYR A 485 -2.49 14.11 17.36
C TYR A 485 -2.88 12.93 16.46
N VAL A 486 -2.66 11.71 16.95
CA VAL A 486 -2.91 10.47 16.20
C VAL A 486 -3.62 9.48 17.12
N GLN A 487 -4.77 8.96 16.68
CA GLN A 487 -5.56 8.01 17.45
C GLN A 487 -6.07 6.85 16.59
N CYS A 488 -6.15 5.66 17.20
CA CYS A 488 -6.86 4.52 16.64
C CYS A 488 -8.34 4.57 17.05
N GLY A 489 -9.27 4.48 16.09
CA GLY A 489 -10.70 4.32 16.38
C GLY A 489 -11.63 4.89 15.29
N SER A 490 -12.94 4.78 15.52
CA SER A 490 -13.97 5.25 14.58
C SER A 490 -13.92 6.76 14.35
N SER A 491 -13.89 7.18 13.09
CA SER A 491 -13.96 8.60 12.70
C SER A 491 -15.38 9.16 12.69
N ALA A 492 -16.38 8.37 13.08
CA ALA A 492 -17.74 8.84 13.31
C ALA A 492 -17.88 9.65 14.63
N SER A 493 -16.84 9.67 15.47
CA SER A 493 -16.83 10.46 16.71
C SER A 493 -15.41 10.83 17.15
N PHE A 494 -15.03 12.10 17.00
CA PHE A 494 -13.79 12.71 17.49
C PHE A 494 -13.94 13.28 18.91
N ASP A 495 -12.86 13.21 19.67
CA ASP A 495 -12.67 13.90 20.94
C ASP A 495 -12.22 15.38 20.78
N LEU A 496 -12.53 15.96 19.62
CA LEU A 496 -12.25 17.35 19.29
C LEU A 496 -13.46 18.26 19.54
N PRO A 497 -13.25 19.55 19.92
CA PRO A 497 -14.33 20.52 20.03
C PRO A 497 -15.00 20.81 18.68
N ASN A 498 -16.18 21.43 18.72
CA ASN A 498 -16.79 21.95 17.50
C ASN A 498 -15.91 23.06 16.91
N ASN A 499 -15.90 23.21 15.58
CA ASN A 499 -15.19 24.29 14.89
C ASN A 499 -13.70 24.40 15.28
N SER A 500 -12.99 23.28 15.43
CA SER A 500 -11.58 23.25 15.81
C SER A 500 -10.62 22.97 14.65
N VAL A 501 -11.12 22.54 13.49
CA VAL A 501 -10.33 22.12 12.32
C VAL A 501 -10.54 23.09 11.15
N ASP A 502 -9.45 23.51 10.51
CA ASP A 502 -9.50 24.40 9.34
C ASP A 502 -9.73 23.63 8.04
N LEU A 503 -9.06 22.47 7.90
CA LEU A 503 -9.13 21.65 6.70
C LEU A 503 -9.33 20.18 7.08
N VAL A 504 -10.36 19.53 6.53
CA VAL A 504 -10.47 18.07 6.53
C VAL A 504 -10.06 17.59 5.15
N ILE A 505 -8.92 16.90 5.03
CA ILE A 505 -8.39 16.42 3.75
C ILE A 505 -8.16 14.92 3.86
N THR A 506 -8.73 14.10 2.97
CA THR A 506 -8.72 12.65 3.15
C THR A 506 -8.93 11.84 1.86
N ASP A 507 -8.78 10.52 1.95
CA ASP A 507 -9.07 9.54 0.90
C ASP A 507 -9.86 8.38 1.53
N PRO A 508 -11.21 8.46 1.56
CA PRO A 508 -12.02 7.47 2.25
C PRO A 508 -12.01 6.11 1.52
N PRO A 509 -12.29 5.00 2.23
CA PRO A 509 -12.55 3.71 1.60
C PRO A 509 -13.81 3.77 0.72
N PHE A 510 -13.86 2.93 -0.32
CA PHE A 510 -15.00 2.85 -1.25
C PHE A 510 -15.60 1.44 -1.28
N MET A 511 -16.91 1.32 -1.00
CA MET A 511 -17.75 0.11 -1.05
C MET A 511 -17.03 -1.26 -0.99
N ASP A 512 -16.49 -1.75 -2.11
CA ASP A 512 -15.95 -3.12 -2.29
C ASP A 512 -14.45 -3.13 -2.67
N ASN A 513 -13.72 -2.03 -2.42
CA ASN A 513 -12.31 -1.91 -2.78
C ASN A 513 -11.39 -2.35 -1.63
N VAL A 514 -10.88 -3.59 -1.72
CA VAL A 514 -9.87 -4.20 -0.84
C VAL A 514 -10.25 -4.19 0.65
N HIS A 515 -10.47 -5.36 1.25
CA HIS A 515 -10.77 -5.47 2.68
C HIS A 515 -9.49 -5.33 3.53
N TYR A 516 -9.12 -4.09 3.88
CA TYR A 516 -7.86 -3.76 4.53
C TYR A 516 -7.70 -4.45 5.88
N SER A 517 -8.73 -4.49 6.70
CA SER A 517 -8.67 -5.11 8.02
C SER A 517 -8.41 -6.63 7.95
N GLU A 518 -9.04 -7.33 6.99
CA GLU A 518 -8.73 -8.77 6.78
C GLU A 518 -7.26 -9.04 6.46
N LEU A 519 -6.62 -8.12 5.73
CA LEU A 519 -5.21 -8.24 5.37
C LEU A 519 -4.30 -7.76 6.50
N ALA A 520 -4.72 -6.74 7.25
CA ALA A 520 -3.98 -6.18 8.37
C ALA A 520 -3.89 -7.15 9.56
N ASP A 521 -4.85 -8.07 9.70
CA ASP A 521 -4.85 -9.12 10.75
C ASP A 521 -3.57 -9.97 10.72
N PHE A 522 -2.99 -10.19 9.53
CA PHE A 522 -1.71 -10.86 9.38
C PHE A 522 -0.58 -10.17 10.16
N PHE A 523 -0.54 -8.83 10.14
CA PHE A 523 0.44 -8.04 10.88
C PHE A 523 0.05 -7.92 12.36
N HIS A 524 -1.24 -7.66 12.60
CA HIS A 524 -1.80 -7.48 13.94
C HIS A 524 -1.55 -8.70 14.83
N ALA A 525 -1.66 -9.92 14.28
CA ALA A 525 -1.37 -11.19 14.96
C ALA A 525 0.00 -11.21 15.66
N TRP A 526 1.00 -10.52 15.10
CA TRP A 526 2.31 -10.36 15.71
C TRP A 526 2.40 -9.09 16.58
N LEU A 527 1.91 -7.96 16.08
CA LEU A 527 2.05 -6.67 16.74
C LEU A 527 1.36 -6.61 18.12
N ARG A 528 0.26 -7.34 18.32
CA ARG A 528 -0.40 -7.47 19.63
C ARG A 528 0.49 -8.09 20.72
N GLN A 529 1.50 -8.87 20.33
CA GLN A 529 2.50 -9.45 21.26
C GLN A 529 3.68 -8.50 21.52
N ILE A 530 3.86 -7.48 20.67
CA ILE A 530 4.91 -6.48 20.79
C ILE A 530 4.41 -5.26 21.55
N GLN A 531 3.13 -4.90 21.38
CA GLN A 531 2.52 -3.65 21.87
C GLN A 531 3.40 -2.46 21.48
N PRO A 532 3.39 -2.04 20.20
CA PRO A 532 4.31 -1.03 19.70
C PRO A 532 4.17 0.30 20.45
N PHE A 533 2.95 0.75 20.72
CA PHE A 533 2.62 1.92 21.53
C PHE A 533 1.60 1.57 22.61
N ASP A 534 1.49 2.40 23.64
CA ASP A 534 0.75 2.11 24.89
C ASP A 534 -0.70 1.66 24.63
N ASP A 535 -1.44 2.40 23.80
CA ASP A 535 -2.85 2.11 23.47
C ASP A 535 -3.05 1.12 22.29
N TYR A 536 -2.01 0.38 21.87
CA TYR A 536 -2.17 -0.60 20.80
C TYR A 536 -3.06 -1.76 21.31
N PRO A 537 -4.12 -2.16 20.59
CA PRO A 537 -5.02 -3.21 21.06
C PRO A 537 -4.30 -4.57 21.13
N THR A 538 -4.23 -5.17 22.32
CA THR A 538 -3.57 -6.46 22.57
C THR A 538 -4.56 -7.61 22.79
N ASP A 539 -5.75 -7.29 23.33
CA ASP A 539 -6.78 -8.28 23.70
C ASP A 539 -7.74 -8.63 22.54
N VAL A 540 -7.77 -7.82 21.49
CA VAL A 540 -8.61 -8.05 20.31
C VAL A 540 -7.85 -8.94 19.30
N GLY A 541 -8.55 -9.92 18.70
CA GLY A 541 -7.97 -10.88 17.76
C GLY A 541 -7.91 -10.42 16.31
N THR A 542 -8.66 -9.38 15.98
CA THR A 542 -8.85 -8.87 14.63
C THR A 542 -8.85 -7.34 14.65
N THR A 543 -8.46 -6.76 13.53
CA THR A 543 -8.54 -5.34 13.23
C THR A 543 -9.86 -4.96 12.58
N ARG A 544 -10.72 -5.94 12.27
CA ARG A 544 -12.10 -5.72 11.79
C ARG A 544 -12.93 -5.02 12.85
N HIS A 545 -13.64 -3.98 12.46
CA HIS A 545 -14.53 -3.23 13.34
C HIS A 545 -15.91 -3.00 12.72
N THR A 546 -16.97 -3.00 13.54
CA THR A 546 -18.36 -2.82 13.06
C THR A 546 -18.66 -1.42 12.52
N GLU A 547 -17.86 -0.44 12.91
CA GLU A 547 -17.93 0.95 12.41
C GLU A 547 -16.97 1.19 11.23
N GLU A 548 -16.41 0.14 10.63
CA GLU A 548 -15.68 0.30 9.38
C GLU A 548 -16.59 0.83 8.28
N VAL A 549 -16.08 1.82 7.53
CA VAL A 549 -16.77 2.33 6.34
C VAL A 549 -16.50 1.40 5.16
N GLN A 550 -17.05 0.20 5.23
CA GLN A 550 -16.93 -0.82 4.19
C GLN A 550 -18.14 -1.76 4.23
N SER A 551 -18.99 -1.71 3.21
CA SER A 551 -20.06 -2.69 3.03
C SER A 551 -20.36 -2.89 1.54
N ALA A 552 -20.71 -4.12 1.18
CA ALA A 552 -21.24 -4.44 -0.13
C ALA A 552 -22.67 -3.90 -0.31
N ASP A 553 -23.39 -3.67 0.79
CA ASP A 553 -24.69 -3.02 0.78
C ASP A 553 -24.52 -1.49 0.66
N PRO A 554 -25.04 -0.86 -0.40
CA PRO A 554 -24.92 0.59 -0.59
C PRO A 554 -25.52 1.40 0.55
N GLY A 555 -26.61 0.91 1.17
CA GLY A 555 -27.29 1.58 2.26
C GLY A 555 -26.44 1.58 3.53
N GLU A 556 -25.92 0.44 3.96
CA GLU A 556 -25.02 0.34 5.11
C GLU A 556 -23.75 1.19 4.92
N PHE A 557 -23.15 1.13 3.73
CA PHE A 557 -22.00 1.99 3.39
C PHE A 557 -22.37 3.48 3.49
N GLY A 558 -23.52 3.87 2.93
CA GLY A 558 -24.05 5.24 2.97
C GLY A 558 -24.26 5.74 4.40
N HIS A 559 -24.82 4.92 5.29
CA HIS A 559 -25.00 5.28 6.71
C HIS A 559 -23.65 5.44 7.43
N ALA A 560 -22.71 4.52 7.22
CA ALA A 560 -21.40 4.57 7.86
C ALA A 560 -20.60 5.82 7.44
N ILE A 561 -20.53 6.11 6.13
CA ILE A 561 -19.80 7.29 5.65
C ILE A 561 -20.50 8.59 6.03
N ALA A 562 -21.85 8.64 6.02
CA ALA A 562 -22.60 9.83 6.45
C ALA A 562 -22.34 10.19 7.92
N ALA A 563 -22.16 9.18 8.80
CA ALA A 563 -21.80 9.41 10.19
C ALA A 563 -20.44 10.11 10.32
N VAL A 564 -19.44 9.69 9.53
CA VAL A 564 -18.12 10.34 9.48
C VAL A 564 -18.23 11.75 8.91
N TRP A 565 -18.99 11.96 7.83
CA TRP A 565 -19.17 13.29 7.25
C TRP A 565 -19.85 14.28 8.20
N LYS A 566 -20.85 13.83 8.95
CA LYS A 566 -21.52 14.65 9.97
C LYS A 566 -20.54 15.06 11.07
N GLU A 567 -19.67 14.15 11.46
CA GLU A 567 -18.66 14.44 12.47
C GLU A 567 -17.57 15.38 11.93
N CYS A 568 -17.14 15.20 10.69
CA CYS A 568 -16.25 16.14 10.02
C CYS A 568 -16.87 17.55 9.93
N ALA A 569 -18.16 17.65 9.60
CA ALA A 569 -18.88 18.93 9.58
C ALA A 569 -18.91 19.60 10.96
N ARG A 570 -19.08 18.82 12.04
CA ARG A 570 -19.07 19.34 13.43
C ARG A 570 -17.73 19.96 13.82
N ILE A 571 -16.62 19.30 13.49
CA ILE A 571 -15.27 19.77 13.87
C ILE A 571 -14.74 20.87 12.94
N LEU A 572 -15.29 20.99 11.72
CA LEU A 572 -14.85 21.98 10.73
C LEU A 572 -15.26 23.41 11.14
N LYS A 573 -14.34 24.37 11.01
CA LYS A 573 -14.61 25.79 11.25
C LYS A 573 -15.57 26.39 10.20
N PRO A 574 -16.23 27.54 10.48
CA PRO A 574 -17.12 28.22 9.53
C PRO A 574 -16.49 28.61 8.17
N SER A 575 -15.17 28.80 8.07
CA SER A 575 -14.50 29.00 6.76
C SER A 575 -13.76 27.76 6.25
N GLY A 576 -13.87 26.64 6.94
CA GLY A 576 -13.12 25.43 6.63
C GLY A 576 -13.59 24.73 5.36
N ILE A 577 -12.72 23.88 4.83
CA ILE A 577 -13.00 23.04 3.66
C ILE A 577 -12.86 21.57 4.06
N LEU A 578 -13.81 20.76 3.60
CA LEU A 578 -13.65 19.31 3.52
C LEU A 578 -13.32 18.95 2.08
N ALA A 579 -12.21 18.27 1.84
CA ALA A 579 -11.81 17.81 0.51
C ALA A 579 -11.37 16.35 0.55
N PHE A 580 -11.81 15.55 -0.41
CA PHE A 580 -11.40 14.15 -0.48
C PHE A 580 -11.27 13.63 -1.90
N THR A 581 -10.38 12.65 -2.09
CA THR A 581 -10.29 11.93 -3.36
C THR A 581 -11.39 10.88 -3.46
N PHE A 582 -11.96 10.72 -4.65
CA PHE A 582 -13.03 9.79 -4.94
C PHE A 582 -12.83 9.19 -6.33
N HIS A 583 -13.00 7.87 -6.43
CA HIS A 583 -12.85 7.13 -7.69
C HIS A 583 -14.06 6.24 -7.94
N GLN A 584 -14.99 6.69 -8.78
CA GLN A 584 -16.10 5.86 -9.24
C GLN A 584 -16.67 6.36 -10.58
N ALA A 585 -16.61 5.52 -11.60
CA ALA A 585 -17.24 5.82 -12.88
C ALA A 585 -18.76 5.61 -12.85
N ARG A 586 -19.25 4.70 -12.00
CA ARG A 586 -20.69 4.37 -11.94
C ARG A 586 -21.49 5.45 -11.24
N ILE A 587 -22.57 5.88 -11.87
CA ILE A 587 -23.46 6.92 -11.35
C ILE A 587 -24.05 6.59 -9.97
N ALA A 588 -24.36 5.31 -9.69
CA ALA A 588 -24.93 4.88 -8.41
C ALA A 588 -24.03 5.22 -7.21
N GLY A 589 -22.70 5.11 -7.35
CA GLY A 589 -21.80 5.47 -6.26
C GLY A 589 -21.75 6.98 -6.01
N TRP A 590 -21.89 7.79 -7.05
CA TRP A 590 -22.02 9.25 -6.91
C TRP A 590 -23.34 9.66 -6.25
N ILE A 591 -24.44 8.98 -6.58
CA ILE A 591 -25.75 9.22 -5.97
C ILE A 591 -25.69 8.99 -4.45
N GLU A 592 -25.13 7.87 -4.00
CA GLU A 592 -25.01 7.57 -2.56
C GLU A 592 -24.06 8.53 -1.85
N LEU A 593 -22.95 8.93 -2.50
CA LEU A 593 -22.04 9.93 -1.95
C LEU A 593 -22.73 11.29 -1.73
N VAL A 594 -23.43 11.78 -2.75
CA VAL A 594 -24.11 13.09 -2.71
C VAL A 594 -25.20 13.11 -1.62
N LYS A 595 -25.99 12.04 -1.49
CA LYS A 595 -26.97 11.89 -0.40
C LYS A 595 -26.32 11.91 0.98
N ALA A 596 -25.19 11.21 1.14
CA ALA A 596 -24.48 11.15 2.41
C ALA A 596 -23.92 12.53 2.81
N LEU A 597 -23.41 13.30 1.85
CA LEU A 597 -22.93 14.67 2.07
C LEU A 597 -24.07 15.64 2.41
N GLU A 598 -25.18 15.59 1.68
CA GLU A 598 -26.37 16.39 1.96
C GLU A 598 -26.90 16.11 3.39
N THR A 599 -26.99 14.83 3.76
CA THR A 599 -27.41 14.41 5.12
C THR A 599 -26.49 14.96 6.21
N ALA A 600 -25.20 15.14 5.91
CA ALA A 600 -24.23 15.73 6.80
C ALA A 600 -24.26 17.27 6.84
N GLY A 601 -25.11 17.93 6.05
CA GLY A 601 -25.18 19.39 5.94
C GLY A 601 -24.03 19.99 5.11
N LEU A 602 -23.41 19.20 4.24
CA LEU A 602 -22.29 19.61 3.39
C LEU A 602 -22.74 19.84 1.95
N VAL A 603 -22.20 20.89 1.35
CA VAL A 603 -22.44 21.28 -0.04
C VAL A 603 -21.18 21.06 -0.83
N VAL A 604 -21.29 20.38 -1.96
CA VAL A 604 -20.18 20.19 -2.91
C VAL A 604 -20.01 21.46 -3.73
N THR A 605 -18.88 22.15 -3.55
CA THR A 605 -18.57 23.42 -4.24
C THR A 605 -17.76 23.20 -5.52
N ALA A 606 -17.00 22.10 -5.61
CA ALA A 606 -16.27 21.70 -6.80
C ALA A 606 -15.98 20.18 -6.86
N VAL A 607 -15.77 19.69 -8.08
CA VAL A 607 -15.21 18.37 -8.37
C VAL A 607 -14.03 18.57 -9.32
N GLN A 608 -12.81 18.37 -8.84
CA GLN A 608 -11.58 18.63 -9.60
C GLN A 608 -10.96 17.32 -10.10
N PRO A 609 -10.55 17.20 -11.38
CA PRO A 609 -9.81 16.06 -11.88
C PRO A 609 -8.35 16.08 -11.38
N VAL A 610 -7.80 14.91 -11.03
CA VAL A 610 -6.37 14.79 -10.71
C VAL A 610 -5.82 13.40 -11.03
N LYS A 611 -4.55 13.32 -11.43
CA LYS A 611 -3.81 12.07 -11.46
C LYS A 611 -3.51 11.59 -10.03
N ALA A 612 -4.05 10.46 -9.60
CA ALA A 612 -3.87 9.97 -8.22
C ALA A 612 -3.23 8.57 -8.09
N GLU A 613 -3.02 7.83 -9.19
CA GLU A 613 -2.43 6.48 -9.18
C GLU A 613 -1.65 6.12 -10.44
N MET A 614 -0.83 5.06 -10.41
CA MET A 614 -0.10 4.59 -11.60
C MET A 614 -1.01 4.12 -12.73
N SER A 615 -0.69 4.55 -13.95
CA SER A 615 -1.37 4.17 -15.22
C SER A 615 -1.31 2.68 -15.56
N THR A 616 -0.40 1.91 -14.93
CA THR A 616 -0.09 0.51 -15.28
C THR A 616 -0.47 -0.52 -14.20
N SER A 617 -1.30 -0.17 -13.22
CA SER A 617 -1.73 -1.15 -12.22
C SER A 617 -2.47 -2.32 -12.88
N THR A 618 -2.14 -3.54 -12.48
CA THR A 618 -2.70 -4.78 -13.07
C THR A 618 -4.22 -4.84 -12.98
N ILE A 619 -4.80 -4.24 -11.93
CA ILE A 619 -6.25 -4.11 -11.72
C ILE A 619 -6.89 -3.19 -12.78
N LYS A 620 -6.24 -2.07 -13.13
CA LYS A 620 -6.72 -1.16 -14.18
C LYS A 620 -6.56 -1.75 -15.59
N SER A 621 -5.48 -2.50 -15.82
CA SER A 621 -5.21 -3.10 -17.15
C SER A 621 -6.26 -4.12 -17.63
N SER A 622 -7.05 -4.69 -16.71
CA SER A 622 -8.14 -5.62 -17.02
C SER A 622 -9.49 -4.97 -17.34
N ALA A 623 -9.65 -3.65 -17.14
CA ALA A 623 -10.90 -2.95 -17.43
C ALA A 623 -11.00 -2.57 -18.91
N ALA A 624 -12.21 -2.66 -19.50
CA ALA A 624 -12.45 -2.27 -20.89
C ALA A 624 -12.22 -0.76 -21.13
N ASN A 625 -12.55 0.08 -20.13
CA ASN A 625 -12.31 1.52 -20.08
C ASN A 625 -11.70 1.88 -18.72
N PRO A 626 -10.37 1.78 -18.54
CA PRO A 626 -9.73 2.14 -17.28
C PRO A 626 -9.76 3.66 -17.07
N SER A 627 -10.13 4.08 -15.88
CA SER A 627 -10.02 5.48 -15.46
C SER A 627 -8.60 5.76 -14.93
N ASN A 628 -7.98 6.81 -15.47
CA ASN A 628 -6.63 7.27 -15.18
C ASN A 628 -6.59 8.38 -14.14
N LEU A 629 -7.72 9.06 -13.91
CA LEU A 629 -7.88 10.18 -13.00
C LEU A 629 -8.81 9.81 -11.84
N ASP A 630 -8.62 10.50 -10.73
CA ASP A 630 -9.55 10.54 -9.60
C ASP A 630 -10.21 11.93 -9.54
N SER A 631 -11.29 12.04 -8.78
CA SER A 631 -11.98 13.29 -8.51
C SER A 631 -11.67 13.78 -7.10
N ILE A 632 -11.23 15.02 -6.95
CA ILE A 632 -11.17 15.72 -5.66
C ILE A 632 -12.53 16.39 -5.47
N VAL A 633 -13.32 15.87 -4.54
CA VAL A 633 -14.61 16.45 -4.16
C VAL A 633 -14.35 17.47 -3.05
N VAL A 634 -14.82 18.70 -3.26
CA VAL A 634 -14.58 19.84 -2.38
C VAL A 634 -15.91 20.29 -1.79
N CYS A 635 -15.95 20.43 -0.47
CA CYS A 635 -17.18 20.68 0.29
C CYS A 635 -17.01 21.81 1.31
N ARG A 636 -18.11 22.51 1.57
CA ARG A 636 -18.29 23.45 2.68
C ARG A 636 -19.57 23.15 3.45
N GLN A 637 -19.68 23.68 4.67
CA GLN A 637 -20.97 23.70 5.39
C GLN A 637 -21.97 24.57 4.62
N ALA A 638 -23.23 24.14 4.57
CA ALA A 638 -24.25 24.75 3.71
C ALA A 638 -24.49 26.25 3.97
N ASP A 639 -24.39 26.69 5.22
CA ASP A 639 -24.55 28.08 5.65
C ASP A 639 -23.31 28.95 5.37
N GLN A 640 -22.21 28.36 4.92
CA GLN A 640 -20.94 29.03 4.63
C GLN A 640 -20.65 29.14 3.12
N VAL A 641 -21.56 28.62 2.29
CA VAL A 641 -21.45 28.68 0.83
C VAL A 641 -21.75 30.10 0.33
N THR A 642 -20.90 30.61 -0.57
CA THR A 642 -21.15 31.90 -1.22
C THR A 642 -22.15 31.75 -2.37
N SER A 643 -22.94 32.79 -2.64
CA SER A 643 -24.00 32.79 -3.67
C SER A 643 -23.50 32.71 -5.13
N ALA A 644 -22.19 32.51 -5.35
CA ALA A 644 -21.56 32.56 -6.67
C ALA A 644 -21.32 31.17 -7.30
N LEU A 645 -21.81 30.09 -6.70
CA LEU A 645 -21.65 28.74 -7.25
C LEU A 645 -22.46 28.54 -8.54
N PRO A 646 -21.96 27.76 -9.52
CA PRO A 646 -22.74 27.40 -10.69
C PRO A 646 -23.95 26.55 -10.30
N THR A 647 -25.13 26.91 -10.79
CA THR A 647 -26.40 26.25 -10.44
C THR A 647 -26.99 25.39 -11.57
N THR A 648 -26.28 25.24 -12.70
CA THR A 648 -26.78 24.49 -13.87
C THR A 648 -25.80 23.43 -14.35
N ALA A 649 -26.32 22.32 -14.85
CA ALA A 649 -25.53 21.20 -15.39
C ALA A 649 -24.53 21.65 -16.48
N SER A 650 -24.95 22.58 -17.35
CA SER A 650 -24.09 23.15 -18.40
C SER A 650 -22.92 23.97 -17.84
N ALA A 651 -23.14 24.73 -16.77
CA ALA A 651 -22.11 25.57 -16.16
C ALA A 651 -21.06 24.72 -15.42
N VAL A 652 -21.49 23.72 -14.64
CA VAL A 652 -20.56 22.79 -13.98
C VAL A 652 -19.80 21.93 -15.00
N ARG A 653 -20.46 21.49 -16.09
CA ARG A 653 -19.78 20.80 -17.21
C ARG A 653 -18.65 21.65 -17.79
N LYS A 654 -18.90 22.93 -18.10
CA LYS A 654 -17.88 23.82 -18.67
C LYS A 654 -16.63 23.91 -17.77
N ARG A 655 -16.84 24.07 -16.46
CA ARG A 655 -15.73 24.13 -15.48
C ARG A 655 -14.94 22.82 -15.44
N ALA A 656 -15.63 21.68 -15.36
CA ALA A 656 -15.00 20.37 -15.37
C ALA A 656 -14.22 20.09 -16.66
N VAL A 657 -14.76 20.49 -17.82
CA VAL A 657 -14.06 20.36 -19.12
C VAL A 657 -12.79 21.19 -19.16
N THR A 658 -12.79 22.41 -18.60
CA THR A 658 -11.57 23.22 -18.50
C THR A 658 -10.48 22.49 -17.72
N ALA A 659 -10.80 21.98 -16.51
CA ALA A 659 -9.82 21.28 -15.69
C ALA A 659 -9.34 19.94 -16.32
N LEU A 660 -10.22 19.23 -17.04
CA LEU A 660 -9.84 18.03 -17.82
C LEU A 660 -8.91 18.38 -18.98
N ARG A 661 -9.12 19.55 -19.62
CA ARG A 661 -8.27 20.04 -20.71
C ARG A 661 -6.88 20.43 -20.20
N GLU A 662 -6.78 21.06 -19.02
CA GLU A 662 -5.48 21.31 -18.37
C GLU A 662 -4.69 20.01 -18.13
N CYS A 663 -5.36 18.93 -17.73
CA CYS A 663 -4.72 17.62 -17.60
C CYS A 663 -4.18 17.12 -18.96
N LEU A 664 -4.98 17.22 -20.03
CA LEU A 664 -4.55 16.85 -21.38
C LEU A 664 -3.36 17.69 -21.85
N ASP A 665 -3.39 19.00 -21.62
CA ASP A 665 -2.34 19.94 -22.01
C ASP A 665 -1.03 19.67 -21.24
N ALA A 666 -1.13 19.17 -20.01
CA ALA A 666 0.00 18.67 -19.22
C ALA A 666 0.50 17.27 -19.63
N GLY A 667 -0.06 16.67 -20.69
CA GLY A 667 0.33 15.35 -21.19
C GLY A 667 -0.25 14.18 -20.40
N ILE A 668 -1.25 14.42 -19.56
CA ILE A 668 -1.93 13.38 -18.79
C ILE A 668 -3.02 12.74 -19.66
N THR A 669 -3.07 11.41 -19.66
CA THR A 669 -4.11 10.69 -20.39
C THR A 669 -5.47 10.88 -19.72
N VAL A 670 -6.43 11.42 -20.47
CA VAL A 670 -7.84 11.53 -20.07
C VAL A 670 -8.67 10.60 -20.96
N GLY A 671 -9.20 9.52 -20.36
CA GLY A 671 -10.06 8.56 -21.02
C GLY A 671 -11.55 8.87 -20.82
N TYR A 672 -12.41 8.16 -21.55
CA TYR A 672 -13.86 8.36 -21.46
C TYR A 672 -14.41 8.14 -20.05
N ALA A 673 -13.89 7.13 -19.34
CA ALA A 673 -14.27 6.86 -17.95
C ALA A 673 -13.88 7.99 -16.98
N ASP A 674 -12.82 8.75 -17.30
CA ASP A 674 -12.40 9.92 -16.51
C ASP A 674 -13.40 11.07 -16.71
N VAL A 675 -13.81 11.31 -17.96
CA VAL A 675 -14.86 12.28 -18.29
C VAL A 675 -16.18 11.89 -17.63
N GLU A 676 -16.56 10.61 -17.68
CA GLU A 676 -17.76 10.09 -17.00
C GLU A 676 -17.74 10.41 -15.52
N SER A 677 -16.67 10.06 -14.80
CA SER A 677 -16.57 10.25 -13.35
C SER A 677 -16.69 11.72 -12.98
N VAL A 678 -15.88 12.58 -13.59
CA VAL A 678 -15.78 14.01 -13.22
C VAL A 678 -17.06 14.77 -13.58
N ILE A 679 -17.63 14.52 -14.76
CA ILE A 679 -18.86 15.20 -15.19
C ILE A 679 -20.07 14.71 -14.41
N ARG A 680 -20.23 13.39 -14.19
CA ARG A 680 -21.32 12.86 -13.35
C ARG A 680 -21.27 13.44 -11.95
N GLY A 681 -20.09 13.42 -11.32
CA GLY A 681 -19.89 14.01 -9.99
C GLY A 681 -20.25 15.49 -9.96
N SER A 682 -19.77 16.26 -10.94
CA SER A 682 -20.03 17.71 -11.02
C SER A 682 -21.51 18.05 -11.20
N VAL A 683 -22.26 17.27 -11.99
CA VAL A 683 -23.70 17.51 -12.22
C VAL A 683 -24.53 17.04 -11.03
N LEU A 684 -24.25 15.86 -10.47
CA LEU A 684 -24.96 15.34 -9.30
C LEU A 684 -24.72 16.19 -8.05
N ALA A 685 -23.54 16.80 -7.92
CA ALA A 685 -23.19 17.74 -6.85
C ALA A 685 -24.20 18.91 -6.73
N LEU A 686 -24.87 19.30 -7.82
CA LEU A 686 -25.91 20.33 -7.80
C LEU A 686 -27.04 20.00 -6.82
N HIS A 687 -27.30 18.72 -6.56
CA HIS A 687 -28.32 18.29 -5.59
C HIS A 687 -28.02 18.78 -4.17
N THR A 688 -26.75 18.95 -3.81
CA THR A 688 -26.38 19.46 -2.48
C THR A 688 -26.59 20.96 -2.30
N LEU A 689 -26.89 21.71 -3.37
CA LEU A 689 -27.08 23.16 -3.26
C LEU A 689 -28.40 23.47 -2.53
N PRO A 690 -28.42 24.41 -1.57
CA PRO A 690 -29.64 24.74 -0.81
C PRO A 690 -30.87 25.11 -1.65
N ASP A 691 -30.65 25.74 -2.81
CA ASP A 691 -31.72 26.22 -3.71
C ASP A 691 -32.01 25.26 -4.88
N CYS A 692 -31.39 24.06 -4.91
CA CYS A 692 -31.63 23.10 -5.98
C CYS A 692 -32.97 22.38 -5.79
N THR A 693 -33.84 22.49 -6.79
CA THR A 693 -35.15 21.81 -6.79
C THR A 693 -35.16 20.53 -7.63
N ALA A 694 -34.06 20.23 -8.33
CA ALA A 694 -33.99 19.09 -9.24
C ALA A 694 -33.78 17.79 -8.45
N SER A 695 -34.49 16.73 -8.85
CA SER A 695 -34.31 15.41 -8.23
C SER A 695 -32.99 14.77 -8.68
N LEU A 696 -32.49 13.80 -7.91
CA LEU A 696 -31.32 13.02 -8.33
C LEU A 696 -31.58 12.22 -9.60
N GLU A 697 -32.82 11.79 -9.88
CA GLU A 697 -33.15 11.17 -11.17
C GLU A 697 -33.03 12.17 -12.32
N GLU A 698 -33.52 13.39 -12.16
CA GLU A 698 -33.41 14.45 -13.18
C GLU A 698 -31.94 14.81 -13.44
N LEU A 699 -31.16 15.02 -12.37
CA LEU A 699 -29.73 15.30 -12.47
C LEU A 699 -28.93 14.14 -13.06
N SER A 700 -29.37 12.88 -12.84
CA SER A 700 -28.73 11.71 -13.44
C SER A 700 -28.90 11.69 -14.96
N ILE A 701 -30.10 12.01 -15.46
CA ILE A 701 -30.37 12.13 -16.89
C ILE A 701 -29.52 13.27 -17.49
N ASP A 702 -29.47 14.40 -16.81
CA ASP A 702 -28.66 15.54 -17.21
C ASP A 702 -27.17 15.20 -17.24
N ALA A 703 -26.68 14.47 -16.24
CA ALA A 703 -25.28 14.05 -16.16
C ALA A 703 -24.87 13.23 -17.39
N GLU A 704 -25.65 12.23 -17.80
CA GLU A 704 -25.36 11.42 -18.99
C GLU A 704 -25.33 12.26 -20.27
N ARG A 705 -26.25 13.22 -20.41
CA ARG A 705 -26.28 14.15 -21.54
C ARG A 705 -25.04 15.04 -21.57
N GLU A 706 -24.64 15.56 -20.42
CA GLU A 706 -23.47 16.44 -20.31
C GLU A 706 -22.14 15.69 -20.49
N VAL A 707 -22.06 14.40 -20.09
CA VAL A 707 -20.93 13.50 -20.39
C VAL A 707 -20.72 13.41 -21.90
N PHE A 708 -21.78 13.13 -22.68
CA PHE A 708 -21.65 13.02 -24.13
C PHE A 708 -21.13 14.32 -24.77
N LYS A 709 -21.63 15.48 -24.32
CA LYS A 709 -21.16 16.78 -24.79
C LYS A 709 -19.69 17.03 -24.43
N ALA A 710 -19.30 16.75 -23.18
CA ALA A 710 -17.93 16.92 -22.70
C ALA A 710 -16.95 16.00 -23.44
N ALA A 711 -17.31 14.73 -23.63
CA ALA A 711 -16.51 13.77 -24.38
C ALA A 711 -16.30 14.20 -25.84
N THR A 712 -17.34 14.73 -26.48
CA THR A 712 -17.25 15.32 -27.83
C THR A 712 -16.30 16.52 -27.86
N GLU A 713 -16.41 17.42 -26.87
CA GLU A 713 -15.58 18.63 -26.78
C GLU A 713 -14.10 18.33 -26.51
N LEU A 714 -13.82 17.25 -25.75
CA LEU A 714 -12.47 16.78 -25.44
C LEU A 714 -11.92 15.81 -26.48
N ASN A 715 -12.70 15.45 -27.50
CA ASN A 715 -12.36 14.46 -28.53
C ASN A 715 -11.98 13.08 -27.93
N VAL A 716 -12.77 12.62 -26.96
CA VAL A 716 -12.57 11.35 -26.26
C VAL A 716 -13.75 10.41 -26.56
N GLU A 717 -13.46 9.24 -27.13
CA GLU A 717 -14.48 8.23 -27.44
C GLU A 717 -14.49 7.06 -26.44
N PRO A 718 -15.65 6.44 -26.18
CA PRO A 718 -15.71 5.19 -25.43
C PRO A 718 -15.03 4.07 -26.22
N LYS A 719 -14.14 3.27 -25.61
CA LYS A 719 -13.62 2.08 -26.30
C LYS A 719 -14.78 1.10 -26.50
N LYS A 720 -14.97 0.63 -27.73
CA LYS A 720 -15.91 -0.45 -28.05
C LYS A 720 -15.62 -1.65 -27.15
N SER A 721 -16.63 -2.09 -26.39
CA SER A 721 -16.47 -3.27 -25.55
C SER A 721 -16.12 -4.49 -26.42
N SER A 722 -15.08 -5.23 -26.05
CA SER A 722 -14.68 -6.50 -26.68
C SER A 722 -15.67 -7.65 -26.40
N ARG A 723 -16.97 -7.36 -26.20
CA ARG A 723 -18.03 -8.35 -25.97
C ARG A 723 -18.77 -8.81 -27.23
N GLU A 724 -18.41 -8.31 -28.42
CA GLU A 724 -18.97 -8.79 -29.70
C GLU A 724 -18.04 -9.75 -30.48
N ALA A 725 -16.83 -10.05 -29.99
CA ALA A 725 -15.93 -11.04 -30.61
C ALA A 725 -15.86 -12.31 -29.75
N GLY A 726 -16.89 -13.16 -29.81
CA GLY A 726 -16.88 -14.42 -29.05
C GLY A 726 -18.21 -15.18 -28.98
N ARG A 727 -18.97 -15.24 -30.08
CA ARG A 727 -19.94 -16.31 -30.32
C ARG A 727 -19.69 -16.88 -31.71
N SER A 728 -18.76 -17.82 -31.77
CA SER A 728 -18.69 -18.92 -32.74
C SER A 728 -17.90 -20.05 -32.11
#